data_AF-A0A101NQP6-F1
#
_entry.id   AF-A0A101NQP6-F1
#
_cell.length_a   1.000
_cell.length_b   1.000
_cell.length_c   1.000
_cell.angle_alpha   90.00
_cell.angle_beta   90.00
_cell.angle_gamma   90.00
#
_symmetry.space_group_name_H-M   'P 1'
#
loop_
_entity.id
_entity.type
_entity.pdbx_description
1 polymer ?
#
loop_
_entity_poly.entity_id
_entity_poly.type
_entity_poly.pdbx_seq_one_letter_code
_entity_poly.pdbx_strand_id
1 'polypeptide(L)'
;MIDLSAPIMATFLVYVAVMIATGVWAYRRTHTFADFALGGRRLSAFVAALSAGASDMSGWLFLALPGAVYAAGVGASWIAAGLVLGTYLNWLFVAPRLRTYTERAENAVSLSAYLEERFEDRTRMLRMVSAAVTLVFFTVYVASGLVAGGLLFGHIFGFGFGLGVTLTALVIVVYSCLGGFLAVSLTHVLQATLMFLALLVVPLVGIGALGGFGALRDALNSKTPDLLDMGAKVDYADGRWSAGGSLGAVAIISLLAWGLGYFGQPHILARFMGIRSTGAIPAARRLETGWVIVVLAGATLVGLVGIARTGTPLHDPQTVYISLSRTLLDPWGAGVMLIAVLAAIISTADSQLLVSSVALTEDFYRAFLNRRASDRTLVWVGRAAVVAVILVAFVIALRGGGLLGIVAYAWAGFGAAFGPVVLLSLYWPRMTWAGAMAGIVSGAATVLLWKKINPLLGPFESGIYEMVPGVLVATVAALVFGRFVGRPPKRAFWRMPGGGVSRLMLTPFLNHAPVGIAVLDTDLRYVWVNEPLDRQVRLERRLGRRMAEVLPKAEAAAFEEKMRGVLETGAPVMDYEYRGTSDTDPDGGRAISASFFAMKDRRGRNAGVWYMVIDVTERWRAQERLALLSDAATRIGSTLDVTRTAQELADDAVPAVADFVAVDLLDSVMRGEEPAPGPVGMSPVIRRAGQQSVRKGCPEASLAVGETVRRAASSPVTRCLLESRTLVERILDRTASPWVTEDESLGASLRDYDCRSVMVVPVRARGVTLGAATFARSRRLGPFEEDDVRLAEELVSRAAVCIDNARRFTRERTAARSMQRYLLPQELTGGSALAVASWYLPADVPSGVGGDWFDVIPLSGARVALVVGDVAGHGINAAATMGRLRTAVRTLANLDLSPDELLAHLDDLVIGLMGAHDSDASTATEDEDAGTAFMGATCLYAVYDPVSRRCTLARAGHLPPVIVGPGGGADILDLPAGPPLGLGYLPFQSVELELAEGSLIALYTDGLIESFDRDIDVGLSRLGDVLAMPRPTLEETGRRVIDDLLAGQPSDDAALLLARTRVLAWERVVSWDLPSDPAAVAHARTLAVQQLTEWGIPDLTFTTELIVSELVTNAIRHAIGPVCLRLIRDRGLICEVSDASSTSPRLRHARTTDEGGRGLLIVAQLAHRWGTRYTTTGKIIWTEQVVPADTDVPGPSGN
;
A
#
# COMPACT_ATOMS: atom_id res chain seq x y z
N MET A 1 20.85 -32.71 -16.67
CA MET A 1 21.20 -31.56 -15.81
C MET A 1 20.41 -30.38 -16.32
N ILE A 2 19.47 -29.87 -15.54
CA ILE A 2 18.65 -28.72 -15.91
C ILE A 2 19.47 -27.48 -15.56
N ASP A 3 19.93 -26.76 -16.58
CA ASP A 3 20.67 -25.50 -16.42
C ASP A 3 19.66 -24.39 -16.09
N LEU A 4 19.11 -24.45 -14.87
CA LEU A 4 18.15 -23.48 -14.36
C LEU A 4 18.94 -22.21 -14.01
N SER A 5 18.87 -21.17 -14.85
CA SER A 5 19.45 -19.88 -14.50
C SER A 5 18.66 -19.28 -13.33
N ALA A 6 19.24 -19.32 -12.13
CA ALA A 6 18.65 -18.76 -10.91
C ALA A 6 18.09 -17.33 -11.08
N PRO A 7 18.71 -16.42 -11.87
CA PRO A 7 18.15 -15.10 -12.17
C PRO A 7 16.76 -15.11 -12.84
N ILE A 8 16.58 -15.98 -13.85
CA ILE A 8 15.28 -16.10 -14.55
C ILE A 8 14.22 -16.67 -13.60
N MET A 9 14.59 -17.61 -12.73
CA MET A 9 13.68 -18.15 -11.72
C MET A 9 13.25 -17.06 -10.72
N ALA A 10 14.22 -16.31 -10.18
CA ALA A 10 13.96 -15.25 -9.22
C ALA A 10 13.02 -14.19 -9.80
N THR A 11 13.28 -13.71 -11.02
CA THR A 11 12.41 -12.74 -11.70
C THR A 11 10.98 -13.28 -11.89
N PHE A 12 10.82 -14.55 -12.30
CA PHE A 12 9.49 -15.17 -12.44
C PHE A 12 8.76 -15.29 -11.10
N LEU A 13 9.44 -15.70 -10.02
CA LEU A 13 8.86 -15.81 -8.69
C LEU A 13 8.41 -14.46 -8.15
N VAL A 14 9.24 -13.42 -8.31
CA VAL A 14 8.90 -12.04 -7.94
C VAL A 14 7.67 -11.57 -8.71
N TYR A 15 7.62 -11.78 -10.03
CA TYR A 15 6.46 -11.41 -10.84
C TYR A 15 5.18 -12.09 -10.37
N VAL A 16 5.22 -13.41 -10.15
CA VAL A 16 4.06 -14.16 -9.65
C VAL A 16 3.63 -13.67 -8.26
N ALA A 17 4.59 -13.39 -7.37
CA ALA A 17 4.30 -12.84 -6.04
C ALA A 17 3.62 -11.46 -6.10
N VAL A 18 4.12 -10.54 -6.94
CA VAL A 18 3.52 -9.22 -7.19
C VAL A 18 2.08 -9.36 -7.74
N MET A 19 1.87 -10.27 -8.68
CA MET A 19 0.54 -10.52 -9.24
C MET A 19 -0.43 -11.08 -8.18
N ILE A 20 0.01 -12.02 -7.34
CA ILE A 20 -0.81 -12.57 -6.25
C ILE A 20 -1.12 -11.49 -5.21
N ALA A 21 -0.13 -10.70 -4.78
CA ALA A 21 -0.30 -9.62 -3.82
C ALA A 21 -1.32 -8.59 -4.32
N THR A 22 -1.22 -8.20 -5.59
CA THR A 22 -2.18 -7.28 -6.22
C THR A 22 -3.60 -7.88 -6.29
N GLY A 23 -3.71 -9.18 -6.57
CA GLY A 23 -4.97 -9.92 -6.53
C GLY A 23 -5.60 -9.96 -5.13
N VAL A 24 -4.81 -10.20 -4.08
CA VAL A 24 -5.29 -10.21 -2.68
C VAL A 24 -5.69 -8.81 -2.22
N TRP A 25 -4.94 -7.78 -2.60
CA TRP A 25 -5.29 -6.39 -2.33
C TRP A 25 -6.63 -6.01 -2.97
N ALA A 26 -6.83 -6.38 -4.22
CA ALA A 26 -8.07 -6.17 -4.96
C ALA A 26 -9.27 -6.94 -4.39
N TYR A 27 -9.05 -8.19 -3.97
CA TYR A 27 -10.05 -9.02 -3.33
C TYR A 27 -10.67 -8.32 -2.11
N ARG A 28 -9.85 -7.64 -1.30
CA ARG A 28 -10.30 -6.93 -0.09
C ARG A 28 -11.16 -5.70 -0.39
N ARG A 29 -11.17 -5.18 -1.63
CA ARG A 29 -11.91 -3.97 -2.03
C ARG A 29 -13.13 -4.21 -2.92
N THR A 30 -13.38 -5.45 -3.34
CA THR A 30 -14.51 -5.77 -4.24
C THR A 30 -15.73 -6.18 -3.41
N HIS A 31 -16.67 -5.26 -3.20
CA HIS A 31 -17.85 -5.49 -2.34
C HIS A 31 -19.17 -5.75 -3.11
N THR A 32 -19.27 -5.36 -4.39
CA THR A 32 -20.49 -5.54 -5.20
C THR A 32 -20.23 -6.28 -6.52
N PHE A 33 -21.25 -6.94 -7.08
CA PHE A 33 -21.13 -7.64 -8.37
C PHE A 33 -20.91 -6.68 -9.55
N ALA A 34 -21.45 -5.47 -9.49
CA ALA A 34 -21.21 -4.46 -10.52
C ALA A 34 -19.75 -3.99 -10.56
N ASP A 35 -19.10 -3.88 -9.38
CA ASP A 35 -17.66 -3.62 -9.28
C ASP A 35 -16.84 -4.81 -9.81
N PHE A 36 -17.32 -6.03 -9.55
CA PHE A 36 -16.71 -7.25 -10.08
C PHE A 36 -16.82 -7.36 -11.61
N ALA A 37 -17.93 -6.92 -12.23
CA ALA A 37 -18.18 -7.10 -13.67
C ALA A 37 -17.71 -5.94 -14.56
N LEU A 38 -17.79 -4.68 -14.11
CA LEU A 38 -17.45 -3.49 -14.91
C LEU A 38 -16.66 -2.40 -14.17
N GLY A 39 -16.26 -2.63 -12.91
CA GLY A 39 -15.45 -1.66 -12.14
C GLY A 39 -16.13 -0.29 -11.96
N GLY A 40 -17.46 -0.27 -11.85
CA GLY A 40 -18.24 0.95 -11.64
C GLY A 40 -18.21 1.98 -12.80
N ARG A 41 -17.72 1.60 -13.99
CA ARG A 41 -17.61 2.49 -15.18
C ARG A 41 -16.78 3.76 -14.97
N ARG A 42 -15.71 3.66 -14.18
CA ARG A 42 -14.84 4.80 -13.82
C ARG A 42 -13.50 4.81 -14.56
N LEU A 43 -13.33 4.00 -15.62
CA LEU A 43 -12.03 3.88 -16.29
C LEU A 43 -11.65 5.20 -16.99
N SER A 44 -10.44 5.67 -16.71
CA SER A 44 -9.82 6.77 -17.44
C SER A 44 -9.46 6.34 -18.87
N ALA A 45 -9.21 7.31 -19.76
CA ALA A 45 -8.79 7.03 -21.13
C ALA A 45 -7.53 6.15 -21.19
N PHE A 46 -6.57 6.43 -20.29
CA PHE A 46 -5.29 5.73 -20.21
C PHE A 46 -5.46 4.26 -19.81
N VAL A 47 -6.16 4.02 -18.70
CA VAL A 47 -6.40 2.66 -18.19
C VAL A 47 -7.25 1.86 -19.17
N ALA A 48 -8.30 2.46 -19.77
CA ALA A 48 -9.14 1.76 -20.73
C ALA A 48 -8.38 1.33 -22.00
N ALA A 49 -7.46 2.17 -22.49
CA ALA A 49 -6.65 1.87 -23.67
C ALA A 49 -5.68 0.72 -23.40
N LEU A 50 -4.81 0.85 -22.39
CA LEU A 50 -3.82 -0.17 -22.06
C LEU A 50 -4.48 -1.47 -21.58
N SER A 51 -5.60 -1.37 -20.84
CA SER A 51 -6.37 -2.55 -20.45
C SER A 51 -6.98 -3.28 -21.64
N ALA A 52 -7.37 -2.57 -22.70
CA ALA A 52 -7.83 -3.17 -23.95
C ALA A 52 -6.67 -3.84 -24.69
N GLY A 53 -5.54 -3.14 -24.88
CA GLY A 53 -4.35 -3.68 -25.54
C GLY A 53 -3.79 -4.93 -24.86
N ALA A 54 -3.60 -4.91 -23.54
CA ALA A 54 -3.16 -6.10 -22.79
C ALA A 54 -4.18 -7.25 -22.82
N SER A 55 -5.48 -6.95 -22.87
CA SER A 55 -6.50 -8.01 -22.93
C SER A 55 -6.54 -8.72 -24.27
N ASP A 56 -6.19 -8.01 -25.33
CA ASP A 56 -6.22 -8.47 -26.72
C ASP A 56 -4.93 -9.22 -27.11
N MET A 57 -3.79 -8.62 -26.78
CA MET A 57 -2.47 -9.11 -27.12
C MET A 57 -2.03 -10.25 -26.19
N SER A 58 -2.43 -11.48 -26.50
CA SER A 58 -2.06 -12.65 -25.71
C SER A 58 -0.64 -13.17 -26.02
N GLY A 59 -0.24 -14.31 -25.46
CA GLY A 59 1.04 -14.97 -25.78
C GLY A 59 1.30 -15.21 -27.27
N TRP A 60 0.28 -15.12 -28.13
CA TRP A 60 0.43 -15.18 -29.59
C TRP A 60 1.27 -14.02 -30.14
N LEU A 61 1.23 -12.83 -29.51
CA LEU A 61 2.01 -11.67 -29.92
C LEU A 61 3.52 -11.93 -29.81
N PHE A 62 3.94 -12.73 -28.83
CA PHE A 62 5.35 -13.04 -28.59
C PHE A 62 5.83 -14.30 -29.30
N LEU A 63 4.95 -15.30 -29.45
CA LEU A 63 5.34 -16.61 -29.97
C LEU A 63 4.87 -16.80 -31.41
N ALA A 64 3.58 -16.56 -31.67
CA ALA A 64 2.96 -16.94 -32.93
C ALA A 64 3.25 -15.96 -34.07
N LEU A 65 3.15 -14.64 -33.83
CA LEU A 65 3.40 -13.63 -34.87
C LEU A 65 4.89 -13.54 -35.25
N PRO A 66 5.83 -13.40 -34.29
CA PRO A 66 7.26 -13.44 -34.60
C PRO A 66 7.65 -14.75 -35.27
N GLY A 67 7.09 -15.89 -34.86
CA GLY A 67 7.32 -17.18 -35.50
C GLY A 67 6.78 -17.28 -36.93
N ALA A 68 5.60 -16.70 -37.19
CA ALA A 68 5.07 -16.61 -38.55
C ALA A 68 5.94 -15.72 -39.45
N VAL A 69 6.46 -14.60 -38.93
CA VAL A 69 7.41 -13.73 -39.65
C VAL A 69 8.76 -14.40 -39.82
N TYR A 70 9.23 -15.17 -38.83
CA TYR A 70 10.44 -15.99 -38.96
C TYR A 70 10.30 -17.01 -40.08
N ALA A 71 9.15 -17.68 -40.20
CA ALA A 71 8.92 -18.69 -41.23
C ALA A 71 8.64 -18.10 -42.63
N ALA A 72 7.82 -17.05 -42.72
CA ALA A 72 7.29 -16.54 -43.99
C ALA A 72 7.81 -15.14 -44.38
N GLY A 73 8.72 -14.56 -43.60
CA GLY A 73 9.26 -13.22 -43.84
C GLY A 73 8.25 -12.10 -43.58
N VAL A 74 8.52 -10.92 -44.14
CA VAL A 74 7.71 -9.72 -43.91
C VAL A 74 6.28 -9.87 -44.44
N GLY A 75 6.03 -10.78 -45.40
CA GLY A 75 4.69 -11.09 -45.91
C GLY A 75 3.69 -11.52 -44.84
N ALA A 76 4.14 -12.16 -43.74
CA ALA A 76 3.25 -12.46 -42.61
C ALA A 76 2.73 -11.20 -41.87
N SER A 77 3.37 -10.04 -42.07
CA SER A 77 2.98 -8.77 -41.43
C SER A 77 1.67 -8.18 -41.96
N TRP A 78 1.06 -8.78 -43.00
CA TRP A 78 -0.33 -8.47 -43.37
C TRP A 78 -1.29 -8.70 -42.20
N ILE A 79 -1.00 -9.65 -41.30
CA ILE A 79 -1.75 -9.84 -40.04
C ILE A 79 -1.67 -8.57 -39.19
N ALA A 80 -0.46 -8.04 -38.98
CA ALA A 80 -0.25 -6.83 -38.20
C ALA A 80 -0.96 -5.61 -38.82
N ALA A 81 -0.87 -5.45 -40.15
CA ALA A 81 -1.57 -4.38 -40.86
C ALA A 81 -3.10 -4.47 -40.71
N GLY A 82 -3.65 -5.68 -40.85
CA GLY A 82 -5.07 -5.94 -40.64
C GLY A 82 -5.50 -5.61 -39.22
N LEU A 83 -4.71 -5.99 -38.22
CA LEU A 83 -4.99 -5.73 -36.82
C LEU A 83 -4.96 -4.23 -36.50
N VAL A 84 -3.91 -3.50 -36.89
CA VAL A 84 -3.83 -2.02 -36.69
C VAL A 84 -5.06 -1.31 -37.25
N LEU A 85 -5.45 -1.67 -38.48
CA LEU A 85 -6.64 -1.12 -39.12
C LEU A 85 -7.91 -1.49 -38.35
N GLY A 86 -8.05 -2.76 -37.97
CA GLY A 86 -9.16 -3.27 -37.17
C GLY A 86 -9.30 -2.54 -35.83
N THR A 87 -8.22 -2.38 -35.07
CA THR A 87 -8.18 -1.63 -33.81
C THR A 87 -8.67 -0.21 -34.02
N TYR A 88 -8.10 0.52 -34.98
CA TYR A 88 -8.43 1.91 -35.24
C TYR A 88 -9.92 2.08 -35.61
N LEU A 89 -10.42 1.23 -36.51
CA LEU A 89 -11.81 1.27 -36.96
C LEU A 89 -12.79 0.87 -35.85
N ASN A 90 -12.42 -0.10 -35.00
CA ASN A 90 -13.24 -0.52 -33.86
C ASN A 90 -13.41 0.63 -32.85
N TRP A 91 -12.31 1.30 -32.49
CA TRP A 91 -12.34 2.48 -31.62
C TRP A 91 -13.04 3.69 -32.25
N LEU A 92 -13.01 3.83 -33.58
CA LEU A 92 -13.68 4.90 -34.30
C LEU A 92 -15.20 4.68 -34.38
N PHE A 93 -15.65 3.48 -34.72
CA PHE A 93 -17.04 3.20 -35.06
C PHE A 93 -17.84 2.54 -33.92
N VAL A 94 -17.23 1.63 -33.16
CA VAL A 94 -17.94 0.84 -32.15
C VAL A 94 -17.89 1.53 -30.79
N ALA A 95 -16.70 1.93 -30.33
CA ALA A 95 -16.51 2.41 -28.95
C ALA A 95 -17.45 3.57 -28.52
N PRO A 96 -17.62 4.66 -29.30
CA PRO A 96 -18.48 5.79 -28.90
C PRO A 96 -19.96 5.42 -28.77
N ARG A 97 -20.46 4.61 -29.71
CA ARG A 97 -21.88 4.24 -29.75
C ARG A 97 -22.21 3.15 -28.76
N LEU A 98 -21.34 2.14 -28.65
CA LEU A 98 -21.54 1.06 -27.70
C LEU A 98 -21.53 1.59 -26.26
N ARG A 99 -20.61 2.50 -25.91
CA ARG A 99 -20.60 3.17 -24.60
C ARG A 99 -21.88 3.95 -24.32
N THR A 100 -22.41 4.66 -25.32
CA THR A 100 -23.63 5.46 -25.15
C THR A 100 -24.87 4.57 -25.02
N TYR A 101 -24.97 3.50 -25.82
CA TYR A 101 -26.15 2.65 -25.83
C TYR A 101 -26.22 1.70 -24.64
N THR A 102 -25.08 1.23 -24.13
CA THR A 102 -25.04 0.38 -22.92
C THR A 102 -25.39 1.13 -21.64
N GLU A 103 -25.31 2.46 -21.64
CA GLU A 103 -25.84 3.32 -20.59
C GLU A 103 -27.36 3.46 -20.69
N ARG A 104 -27.88 3.63 -21.91
CA ARG A 104 -29.33 3.74 -22.17
C ARG A 104 -30.07 2.41 -22.05
N ALA A 105 -29.39 1.29 -22.29
CA ALA A 105 -29.91 -0.07 -22.19
C ALA A 105 -29.88 -0.57 -20.75
N GLU A 106 -30.55 0.14 -19.83
CA GLU A 106 -30.70 -0.23 -18.42
C GLU A 106 -29.36 -0.53 -17.71
N ASN A 107 -28.29 0.20 -18.07
CA ASN A 107 -26.94 -0.04 -17.58
C ASN A 107 -26.42 -1.48 -17.82
N ALA A 108 -26.70 -2.05 -19.00
CA ALA A 108 -26.22 -3.36 -19.41
C ALA A 108 -24.73 -3.58 -19.07
N VAL A 109 -24.45 -4.69 -18.40
CA VAL A 109 -23.11 -5.04 -17.90
C VAL A 109 -22.30 -5.93 -18.84
N SER A 110 -22.98 -6.58 -19.80
CA SER A 110 -22.39 -7.50 -20.77
C SER A 110 -22.90 -7.23 -22.20
N LEU A 111 -22.19 -7.72 -23.21
CA LEU A 111 -22.61 -7.61 -24.61
C LEU A 111 -23.95 -8.32 -24.87
N SER A 112 -24.12 -9.50 -24.27
CA SER A 112 -25.34 -10.30 -24.30
C SER A 112 -26.53 -9.55 -23.70
N ALA A 113 -26.36 -8.88 -22.55
CA ALA A 113 -27.38 -8.03 -21.95
C ALA A 113 -27.71 -6.81 -22.82
N TYR A 114 -26.70 -6.18 -23.44
CA TYR A 114 -26.93 -5.10 -24.40
C TYR A 114 -27.79 -5.56 -25.58
N LEU A 115 -27.50 -6.72 -26.16
CA LEU A 115 -28.25 -7.24 -27.29
C LEU A 115 -29.70 -7.60 -26.90
N GLU A 116 -29.91 -8.24 -25.75
CA GLU A 116 -31.25 -8.52 -25.19
C GLU A 116 -32.08 -7.23 -25.12
N GLU A 117 -31.51 -6.19 -24.50
CA GLU A 117 -32.19 -4.94 -24.23
C GLU A 117 -32.39 -4.09 -25.49
N ARG A 118 -31.37 -4.03 -26.35
CA ARG A 118 -31.40 -3.32 -27.64
C ARG A 118 -32.51 -3.84 -28.57
N PHE A 119 -32.82 -5.13 -28.50
CA PHE A 119 -33.84 -5.75 -29.35
C PHE A 119 -35.14 -6.10 -28.61
N GLU A 120 -35.28 -5.70 -27.34
CA GLU A 120 -36.44 -5.97 -26.49
C GLU A 120 -36.82 -7.47 -26.45
N ASP A 121 -35.80 -8.35 -26.41
CA ASP A 121 -36.01 -9.79 -26.45
C ASP A 121 -36.60 -10.32 -25.13
N ARG A 122 -37.91 -10.54 -25.11
CA ARG A 122 -38.62 -11.11 -23.95
C ARG A 122 -38.34 -12.59 -23.70
N THR A 123 -37.81 -13.30 -24.70
CA THR A 123 -37.52 -14.75 -24.59
C THR A 123 -36.19 -15.03 -23.90
N ARG A 124 -35.32 -14.02 -23.77
CA ARG A 124 -33.93 -14.13 -23.30
C ARG A 124 -33.06 -15.07 -24.13
N MET A 125 -33.53 -15.51 -25.30
CA MET A 125 -32.79 -16.42 -26.17
C MET A 125 -31.54 -15.76 -26.73
N LEU A 126 -31.63 -14.48 -27.08
CA LEU A 126 -30.48 -13.76 -27.62
C LEU A 126 -29.34 -13.68 -26.61
N ARG A 127 -29.68 -13.47 -25.34
CA ARG A 127 -28.73 -13.49 -24.23
C ARG A 127 -28.09 -14.86 -24.03
N MET A 128 -28.90 -15.93 -24.01
CA MET A 128 -28.44 -17.30 -23.82
C MET A 128 -27.51 -17.76 -24.96
N VAL A 129 -27.91 -17.54 -26.21
CA VAL A 129 -27.11 -17.94 -27.39
C VAL A 129 -25.83 -17.13 -27.46
N SER A 130 -25.89 -15.83 -27.17
CA SER A 130 -24.67 -15.01 -27.07
C SER A 130 -23.73 -15.56 -26.00
N ALA A 131 -24.23 -15.83 -24.79
CA ALA A 131 -23.43 -16.39 -23.71
C ALA A 131 -22.82 -17.76 -24.06
N ALA A 132 -23.58 -18.65 -24.71
CA ALA A 132 -23.10 -19.97 -25.14
C ALA A 132 -21.99 -19.86 -26.19
N VAL A 133 -22.19 -19.03 -27.23
CA VAL A 133 -21.17 -18.78 -28.26
C VAL A 133 -19.91 -18.17 -27.64
N THR A 134 -20.08 -17.21 -26.73
CA THR A 134 -18.98 -16.61 -25.99
C THR A 134 -18.19 -17.64 -25.19
N LEU A 135 -18.88 -18.52 -24.46
CA LEU A 135 -18.26 -19.57 -23.65
C LEU A 135 -17.45 -20.56 -24.50
N VAL A 136 -18.01 -21.01 -25.63
CA VAL A 136 -17.34 -21.97 -26.52
C VAL A 136 -16.02 -21.40 -27.06
N PHE A 137 -16.06 -20.20 -27.66
CA PHE A 137 -14.86 -19.63 -28.28
C PHE A 137 -13.86 -19.10 -27.25
N PHE A 138 -14.28 -18.58 -26.09
CA PHE A 138 -13.34 -18.23 -25.02
C PHE A 138 -12.67 -19.45 -24.41
N THR A 139 -13.37 -20.58 -24.26
CA THR A 139 -12.72 -21.81 -23.77
C THR A 139 -11.60 -22.25 -24.70
N VAL A 140 -11.82 -22.18 -26.03
CA VAL A 140 -10.79 -22.49 -27.03
C VAL A 140 -9.65 -21.47 -26.99
N TYR A 141 -9.95 -20.18 -26.78
CA TYR A 141 -8.93 -19.14 -26.69
C TYR A 141 -8.07 -19.26 -25.42
N VAL A 142 -8.68 -19.52 -24.26
CA VAL A 142 -7.95 -19.78 -23.02
C VAL A 142 -7.04 -21.01 -23.19
N ALA A 143 -7.48 -22.03 -23.92
CA ALA A 143 -6.65 -23.19 -24.24
C ALA A 143 -5.39 -22.80 -25.03
N SER A 144 -5.46 -21.83 -25.96
CA SER A 144 -4.26 -21.35 -26.66
C SER A 144 -3.29 -20.65 -25.71
N GLY A 145 -3.79 -19.91 -24.73
CA GLY A 145 -2.96 -19.31 -23.66
C GLY A 145 -2.22 -20.38 -22.85
N LEU A 146 -2.90 -21.48 -22.50
CA LEU A 146 -2.28 -22.62 -21.82
C LEU A 146 -1.20 -23.31 -22.66
N VAL A 147 -1.43 -23.47 -23.98
CA VAL A 147 -0.42 -23.99 -24.92
C VAL A 147 0.81 -23.07 -24.98
N ALA A 148 0.61 -21.75 -25.08
CA ALA A 148 1.70 -20.77 -25.06
C ALA A 148 2.52 -20.84 -23.76
N GLY A 149 1.85 -21.01 -22.62
CA GLY A 149 2.51 -21.22 -21.33
C GLY A 149 3.28 -22.52 -21.29
N GLY A 150 2.72 -23.62 -21.81
CA GLY A 150 3.42 -24.89 -21.97
C GLY A 150 4.73 -24.77 -22.74
N LEU A 151 4.73 -24.01 -23.86
CA LEU A 151 5.93 -23.72 -24.63
C LEU A 151 6.94 -22.86 -23.85
N LEU A 152 6.48 -21.82 -23.15
CA LEU A 152 7.31 -20.95 -22.32
C LEU A 152 8.02 -21.72 -21.21
N PHE A 153 7.27 -22.43 -20.37
CA PHE A 153 7.83 -23.19 -19.25
C PHE A 153 8.73 -24.34 -19.73
N GLY A 154 8.40 -24.98 -20.85
CA GLY A 154 9.23 -26.02 -21.43
C GLY A 154 10.62 -25.52 -21.87
N HIS A 155 10.69 -24.35 -22.49
CA HIS A 155 11.96 -23.78 -22.97
C HIS A 155 12.79 -23.12 -21.86
N ILE A 156 12.14 -22.57 -20.82
CA ILE A 156 12.84 -21.91 -19.72
C ILE A 156 13.37 -22.93 -18.71
N PHE A 157 12.51 -23.83 -18.24
CA PHE A 157 12.81 -24.70 -17.09
C PHE A 157 13.11 -26.14 -17.49
N GLY A 158 13.04 -26.48 -18.79
CA GLY A 158 13.19 -27.86 -19.26
C GLY A 158 12.06 -28.78 -18.80
N PHE A 159 10.92 -28.21 -18.37
CA PHE A 159 9.77 -28.99 -17.95
C PHE A 159 9.10 -29.67 -19.15
N GLY A 160 8.51 -30.84 -18.93
CA GLY A 160 7.66 -31.46 -19.94
C GLY A 160 6.48 -30.54 -20.28
N PHE A 161 6.08 -30.48 -21.56
CA PHE A 161 4.99 -29.62 -22.04
C PHE A 161 3.73 -29.71 -21.15
N GLY A 162 3.32 -30.92 -20.77
CA GLY A 162 2.16 -31.13 -19.89
C GLY A 162 2.30 -30.50 -18.50
N LEU A 163 3.50 -30.52 -17.91
CA LEU A 163 3.77 -29.85 -16.63
C LEU A 163 3.73 -28.32 -16.79
N GLY A 164 4.29 -27.78 -17.88
CA GLY A 164 4.21 -26.35 -18.19
C GLY A 164 2.78 -25.86 -18.38
N VAL A 165 1.95 -26.62 -19.09
CA VAL A 165 0.50 -26.35 -19.25
C VAL A 165 -0.19 -26.36 -17.88
N THR A 166 0.15 -27.31 -17.00
CA THR A 166 -0.42 -27.44 -15.65
C THR A 166 -0.06 -26.25 -14.76
N LEU A 167 1.21 -25.85 -14.74
CA LEU A 167 1.67 -24.67 -13.99
C LEU A 167 1.00 -23.40 -14.49
N THR A 168 0.89 -23.23 -15.81
CA THR A 168 0.20 -22.08 -16.43
C THR A 168 -1.28 -22.04 -15.99
N ALA A 169 -1.97 -23.18 -16.03
CA ALA A 169 -3.36 -23.27 -15.59
C ALA A 169 -3.52 -22.93 -14.11
N LEU A 170 -2.62 -23.43 -13.25
CA LEU A 170 -2.63 -23.14 -11.82
C LEU A 170 -2.47 -21.64 -11.55
N VAL A 171 -1.49 -20.99 -12.20
CA VAL A 171 -1.24 -19.55 -12.06
C VAL A 171 -2.46 -18.74 -12.49
N ILE A 172 -3.06 -19.07 -13.64
CA ILE A 172 -4.28 -18.39 -14.12
C ILE A 172 -5.44 -18.60 -13.14
N VAL A 173 -5.68 -19.81 -12.62
CA VAL A 173 -6.78 -20.06 -11.65
C VAL A 173 -6.60 -19.26 -10.38
N VAL A 174 -5.42 -19.35 -9.77
CA VAL A 174 -5.13 -18.69 -8.49
C VAL A 174 -5.36 -17.19 -8.63
N TYR A 175 -4.87 -16.61 -9.72
CA TYR A 175 -4.99 -15.19 -9.98
C TYR A 175 -6.43 -14.77 -10.34
N SER A 176 -7.08 -15.42 -11.30
CA SER A 176 -8.43 -15.07 -11.77
C SER A 176 -9.53 -15.29 -10.73
N CYS A 177 -9.33 -16.18 -9.75
CA CYS A 177 -10.29 -16.34 -8.64
C CYS A 177 -10.25 -15.19 -7.63
N LEU A 178 -9.14 -14.45 -7.55
CA LEU A 178 -8.92 -13.37 -6.58
C LEU A 178 -9.36 -11.99 -7.10
N GLY A 179 -9.30 -11.75 -8.42
CA GLY A 179 -9.56 -10.44 -9.02
C GLY A 179 -11.02 -10.15 -9.42
N GLY A 180 -11.38 -8.85 -9.51
CA GLY A 180 -12.59 -8.33 -10.15
C GLY A 180 -12.23 -7.31 -11.25
N PHE A 181 -13.17 -6.90 -12.12
CA PHE A 181 -12.91 -6.13 -13.36
C PHE A 181 -11.97 -4.93 -13.19
N LEU A 182 -12.14 -4.13 -12.13
CA LEU A 182 -11.29 -2.96 -11.88
C LEU A 182 -9.84 -3.36 -11.57
N ALA A 183 -9.65 -4.41 -10.78
CA ALA A 183 -8.33 -4.92 -10.44
C ALA A 183 -7.60 -5.45 -11.67
N VAL A 184 -8.31 -6.23 -12.48
CA VAL A 184 -7.83 -6.74 -13.77
C VAL A 184 -7.40 -5.59 -14.68
N SER A 185 -8.24 -4.55 -14.80
CA SER A 185 -7.91 -3.38 -15.63
C SER A 185 -6.69 -2.60 -15.14
N LEU A 186 -6.41 -2.58 -13.83
CA LEU A 186 -5.23 -1.91 -13.28
C LEU A 186 -3.96 -2.74 -13.49
N THR A 187 -4.00 -4.04 -13.22
CA THR A 187 -2.84 -4.94 -13.47
C THR A 187 -2.46 -4.99 -14.94
N HIS A 188 -3.45 -4.81 -15.83
CA HIS A 188 -3.19 -4.72 -17.26
C HIS A 188 -2.31 -3.53 -17.65
N VAL A 189 -2.27 -2.44 -16.87
CA VAL A 189 -1.39 -1.30 -17.17
C VAL A 189 0.08 -1.74 -17.03
N LEU A 190 0.40 -2.47 -15.96
CA LEU A 190 1.73 -3.04 -15.73
C LEU A 190 2.08 -4.04 -16.83
N GLN A 191 1.16 -4.97 -17.11
CA GLN A 191 1.37 -6.01 -18.13
C GLN A 191 1.53 -5.41 -19.54
N ALA A 192 0.70 -4.44 -19.94
CA ALA A 192 0.82 -3.73 -21.22
C ALA A 192 2.17 -3.01 -21.35
N THR A 193 2.66 -2.42 -20.25
CA THR A 193 3.95 -1.72 -20.21
C THR A 193 5.10 -2.70 -20.36
N LEU A 194 5.07 -3.83 -19.64
CA LEU A 194 6.06 -4.90 -19.78
C LEU A 194 6.09 -5.43 -21.21
N MET A 195 4.93 -5.69 -21.81
CA MET A 195 4.84 -6.18 -23.19
C MET A 195 5.38 -5.18 -24.20
N PHE A 196 5.08 -3.89 -24.00
CA PHE A 196 5.59 -2.81 -24.83
C PHE A 196 7.12 -2.73 -24.80
N LEU A 197 7.68 -2.68 -23.59
CA LEU A 197 9.13 -2.64 -23.41
C LEU A 197 9.80 -3.88 -24.00
N ALA A 198 9.21 -5.05 -23.80
CA ALA A 198 9.75 -6.31 -24.26
C ALA A 198 9.81 -6.42 -25.79
N LEU A 199 8.81 -5.90 -26.50
CA LEU A 199 8.77 -5.87 -27.96
C LEU A 199 9.48 -4.66 -28.56
N LEU A 200 9.85 -3.67 -27.75
CA LEU A 200 10.71 -2.57 -28.16
C LEU A 200 12.19 -2.94 -28.02
N VAL A 201 12.59 -3.46 -26.85
CA VAL A 201 13.99 -3.68 -26.48
C VAL A 201 14.62 -4.84 -27.24
N VAL A 202 13.99 -6.01 -27.26
CA VAL A 202 14.56 -7.22 -27.89
C VAL A 202 14.96 -7.00 -29.35
N PRO A 203 14.10 -6.48 -30.24
CA PRO A 203 14.50 -6.24 -31.63
C PRO A 203 15.53 -5.12 -31.76
N LEU A 204 15.48 -4.05 -30.95
CA LEU A 204 16.46 -2.97 -31.01
C LEU A 204 17.87 -3.43 -30.62
N VAL A 205 17.98 -4.21 -29.54
CA VAL A 205 19.25 -4.84 -29.11
C VAL A 205 19.74 -5.80 -30.19
N GLY A 206 18.84 -6.61 -30.76
CA GLY A 206 19.19 -7.55 -31.83
C GLY A 206 19.71 -6.86 -33.10
N ILE A 207 19.08 -5.76 -33.52
CA ILE A 207 19.52 -4.92 -34.64
C ILE A 207 20.86 -4.26 -34.33
N GLY A 208 21.04 -3.73 -33.11
CA GLY A 208 22.31 -3.16 -32.66
C GLY A 208 23.44 -4.18 -32.70
N ALA A 209 23.20 -5.41 -32.22
CA ALA A 209 24.15 -6.50 -32.25
C ALA A 209 24.51 -7.00 -33.67
N LEU A 210 23.65 -6.75 -34.67
CA LEU A 210 23.93 -7.04 -36.09
C LEU A 210 24.75 -5.93 -36.77
N GLY A 211 24.86 -4.74 -36.17
CA GLY A 211 25.49 -3.57 -36.80
C GLY A 211 24.50 -2.61 -37.48
N GLY A 212 23.21 -2.69 -37.14
CA GLY A 212 22.16 -1.78 -37.61
C GLY A 212 21.26 -2.34 -38.71
N PHE A 213 20.32 -1.52 -39.19
CA PHE A 213 19.30 -1.93 -40.18
C PHE A 213 19.89 -2.33 -41.54
N GLY A 214 21.04 -1.77 -41.93
CA GLY A 214 21.75 -2.17 -43.16
C GLY A 214 22.20 -3.63 -43.11
N ALA A 215 22.88 -4.01 -42.03
CA ALA A 215 23.36 -5.37 -41.82
C ALA A 215 22.21 -6.39 -41.69
N LEU A 216 21.09 -6.00 -41.05
CA LEU A 216 19.88 -6.84 -41.03
C LEU A 216 19.36 -7.12 -42.45
N ARG A 217 19.26 -6.08 -43.29
CA ARG A 217 18.81 -6.21 -44.68
C ARG A 217 19.74 -7.14 -45.47
N ASP A 218 21.05 -6.97 -45.32
CA ASP A 218 22.05 -7.78 -46.02
C ASP A 218 21.98 -9.25 -45.58
N ALA A 219 21.84 -9.50 -44.27
CA ALA A 219 21.68 -10.84 -43.72
C ALA A 219 20.42 -11.55 -44.26
N LEU A 220 19.29 -10.85 -44.35
CA LEU A 220 18.05 -11.41 -44.91
C LEU A 220 18.16 -11.67 -46.41
N ASN A 221 18.70 -10.73 -47.18
CA ASN A 221 18.92 -10.88 -48.62
C ASN A 221 19.86 -12.05 -48.96
N SER A 222 20.83 -12.34 -48.09
CA SER A 222 21.73 -13.48 -48.26
C SER A 222 21.03 -14.84 -48.17
N LYS A 223 19.85 -14.90 -47.51
CA LYS A 223 19.02 -16.11 -47.43
C LYS A 223 18.08 -16.20 -48.62
N THR A 224 17.23 -15.19 -48.80
CA THR A 224 16.43 -14.98 -50.00
C THR A 224 15.86 -13.55 -49.97
N PRO A 225 15.89 -12.80 -51.09
CA PRO A 225 15.36 -11.44 -51.14
C PRO A 225 13.85 -11.39 -50.88
N ASP A 226 13.12 -12.48 -51.14
CA ASP A 226 11.68 -12.61 -50.94
C ASP A 226 11.25 -12.45 -49.48
N LEU A 227 12.16 -12.61 -48.51
CA LEU A 227 11.87 -12.38 -47.09
C LEU A 227 11.52 -10.93 -46.76
N LEU A 228 11.96 -9.98 -47.60
CA LEU A 228 11.70 -8.55 -47.47
C LEU A 228 10.58 -8.06 -48.40
N ASP A 229 10.03 -8.91 -49.25
CA ASP A 229 8.90 -8.57 -50.12
C ASP A 229 7.58 -8.98 -49.45
N MET A 230 6.71 -7.99 -49.21
CA MET A 230 5.40 -8.21 -48.60
C MET A 230 4.42 -8.94 -49.54
N GLY A 231 4.71 -8.95 -50.86
CA GLY A 231 3.94 -9.63 -51.89
C GLY A 231 4.48 -11.00 -52.28
N ALA A 232 5.58 -11.45 -51.68
CA ALA A 232 6.16 -12.76 -51.94
C ALA A 232 5.69 -13.80 -50.91
N LYS A 233 5.59 -15.05 -51.36
CA LYS A 233 5.39 -16.21 -50.50
C LYS A 233 6.75 -16.83 -50.22
N VAL A 234 7.05 -17.08 -48.94
CA VAL A 234 8.26 -17.80 -48.52
C VAL A 234 7.84 -19.03 -47.73
N ASP A 235 8.42 -20.17 -48.07
CA ASP A 235 8.21 -21.43 -47.36
C ASP A 235 9.44 -21.72 -46.46
N TYR A 236 9.17 -22.24 -45.25
CA TYR A 236 10.20 -22.66 -44.29
C TYR A 236 10.08 -24.16 -44.03
N ALA A 237 11.06 -24.92 -44.51
CA ALA A 237 11.13 -26.37 -44.35
C ALA A 237 12.58 -26.82 -44.17
N ASP A 238 12.79 -27.84 -43.33
CA ASP A 238 14.12 -28.40 -43.05
C ASP A 238 15.19 -27.36 -42.65
N GLY A 239 14.76 -26.32 -41.93
CA GLY A 239 15.64 -25.24 -41.48
C GLY A 239 16.10 -24.28 -42.58
N ARG A 240 15.45 -24.27 -43.75
CA ARG A 240 15.79 -23.40 -44.88
C ARG A 240 14.57 -22.62 -45.38
N TRP A 241 14.83 -21.41 -45.85
CA TRP A 241 13.85 -20.56 -46.52
C TRP A 241 13.96 -20.73 -48.03
N SER A 242 12.83 -20.97 -48.68
CA SER A 242 12.73 -21.08 -50.13
C SER A 242 11.67 -20.15 -50.69
N ALA A 243 11.94 -19.57 -51.86
CA ALA A 243 10.99 -18.77 -52.62
C ALA A 243 9.78 -19.62 -53.02
N GLY A 244 8.57 -19.18 -52.65
CA GLY A 244 7.30 -19.83 -52.91
C GLY A 244 6.42 -19.12 -53.95
N GLY A 245 6.96 -18.12 -54.65
CA GLY A 245 6.25 -17.32 -55.66
C GLY A 245 5.56 -16.09 -55.07
N SER A 246 4.46 -15.63 -55.69
CA SER A 246 3.69 -14.46 -55.19
C SER A 246 2.63 -14.88 -54.18
N LEU A 247 2.45 -14.05 -53.14
CA LEU A 247 1.37 -14.17 -52.17
C LEU A 247 0.04 -13.83 -52.89
N GLY A 248 -0.76 -14.86 -53.18
CA GLY A 248 -2.04 -14.68 -53.86
C GLY A 248 -3.02 -13.78 -53.10
N ALA A 249 -3.94 -13.13 -53.83
CA ALA A 249 -4.93 -12.22 -53.24
C ALA A 249 -5.75 -12.86 -52.11
N VAL A 250 -6.07 -14.14 -52.21
CA VAL A 250 -6.81 -14.88 -51.17
C VAL A 250 -6.00 -14.98 -49.87
N ALA A 251 -4.68 -15.15 -49.94
CA ALA A 251 -3.81 -15.17 -48.77
C ALA A 251 -3.72 -13.78 -48.13
N ILE A 252 -3.54 -12.71 -48.92
CA ILE A 252 -3.51 -11.32 -48.42
C ILE A 252 -4.82 -10.98 -47.71
N ILE A 253 -5.97 -11.29 -48.33
CA ILE A 253 -7.29 -11.07 -47.74
C ILE A 253 -7.44 -11.85 -46.44
N SER A 254 -6.97 -13.11 -46.41
CA SER A 254 -7.03 -13.97 -45.22
C SER A 254 -6.19 -13.42 -44.06
N LEU A 255 -5.00 -12.89 -44.33
CA LEU A 255 -4.13 -12.28 -43.32
C LEU A 255 -4.71 -10.95 -42.81
N LEU A 256 -5.22 -10.10 -43.71
CA LEU A 256 -5.88 -8.84 -43.34
C LEU A 256 -7.18 -9.04 -42.55
N ALA A 257 -7.90 -10.14 -42.80
CA ALA A 257 -9.18 -10.43 -42.15
C ALA A 257 -9.09 -10.59 -40.63
N TRP A 258 -7.90 -10.77 -40.05
CA TRP A 258 -7.70 -10.69 -38.61
C TRP A 258 -8.23 -9.38 -38.01
N GLY A 259 -8.15 -8.27 -38.74
CA GLY A 259 -8.73 -6.99 -38.33
C GLY A 259 -10.24 -7.02 -38.09
N LEU A 260 -10.98 -7.91 -38.76
CA LEU A 260 -12.44 -8.03 -38.60
C LEU A 260 -12.82 -8.60 -37.23
N GLY A 261 -11.90 -9.28 -36.54
CA GLY A 261 -12.17 -9.87 -35.22
C GLY A 261 -12.49 -8.83 -34.16
N TYR A 262 -11.86 -7.65 -34.20
CA TYR A 262 -12.01 -6.60 -33.19
C TYR A 262 -13.45 -6.17 -32.94
N PHE A 263 -14.29 -6.18 -33.98
CA PHE A 263 -15.70 -5.79 -33.88
C PHE A 263 -16.54 -6.78 -33.07
N GLY A 264 -16.05 -8.02 -32.90
CA GLY A 264 -16.78 -9.11 -32.27
C GLY A 264 -16.26 -9.58 -30.92
N GLN A 265 -15.15 -9.03 -30.41
CA GLN A 265 -14.50 -9.51 -29.18
C GLN A 265 -15.15 -8.98 -27.89
N PRO A 266 -15.91 -9.78 -27.12
CA PRO A 266 -16.68 -9.27 -25.99
C PRO A 266 -15.81 -8.65 -24.87
N HIS A 267 -14.61 -9.18 -24.64
CA HIS A 267 -13.68 -8.70 -23.61
C HIS A 267 -13.10 -7.30 -23.94
N ILE A 268 -12.80 -7.03 -25.23
CA ILE A 268 -12.39 -5.69 -25.69
C ILE A 268 -13.58 -4.72 -25.59
N LEU A 269 -14.75 -5.14 -26.07
CA LEU A 269 -15.97 -4.33 -26.05
C LEU A 269 -16.38 -3.93 -24.63
N ALA A 270 -16.14 -4.80 -23.63
CA ALA A 270 -16.39 -4.49 -22.22
C ALA A 270 -15.56 -3.28 -21.73
N ARG A 271 -14.35 -3.05 -22.26
CA ARG A 271 -13.53 -1.88 -21.91
C ARG A 271 -14.15 -0.58 -22.46
N PHE A 272 -14.78 -0.64 -23.63
CA PHE A 272 -15.53 0.50 -24.16
C PHE A 272 -16.74 0.82 -23.29
N MET A 273 -17.42 -0.19 -22.75
CA MET A 273 -18.54 -0.02 -21.82
C MET A 273 -18.12 0.58 -20.47
N GLY A 274 -16.91 0.29 -20.02
CA GLY A 274 -16.35 0.75 -18.74
C GLY A 274 -15.71 2.15 -18.75
N ILE A 275 -15.52 2.79 -19.92
CA ILE A 275 -14.88 4.11 -20.01
C ILE A 275 -15.76 5.20 -19.37
N ARG A 276 -15.16 6.13 -18.61
CA ARG A 276 -15.90 7.12 -17.82
C ARG A 276 -16.84 8.01 -18.63
N SER A 277 -16.44 8.41 -19.84
CA SER A 277 -17.20 9.31 -20.70
C SER A 277 -16.85 9.13 -22.18
N THR A 278 -17.80 9.47 -23.05
CA THR A 278 -17.59 9.43 -24.51
C THR A 278 -16.53 10.43 -24.97
N GLY A 279 -16.36 11.56 -24.27
CA GLY A 279 -15.31 12.54 -24.53
C GLY A 279 -13.88 12.02 -24.31
N ALA A 280 -13.71 10.94 -23.54
CA ALA A 280 -12.41 10.31 -23.30
C ALA A 280 -11.97 9.35 -24.43
N ILE A 281 -12.89 8.93 -25.30
CA ILE A 281 -12.66 7.90 -26.33
C ILE A 281 -11.63 8.33 -27.39
N PRO A 282 -11.63 9.57 -27.93
CA PRO A 282 -10.60 9.98 -28.90
C PRO A 282 -9.18 9.97 -28.35
N ALA A 283 -9.00 10.18 -27.03
CA ALA A 283 -7.71 10.06 -26.37
C ALA A 283 -7.31 8.59 -26.21
N ALA A 284 -8.22 7.75 -25.71
CA ALA A 284 -8.00 6.31 -25.56
C ALA A 284 -7.69 5.62 -26.90
N ARG A 285 -8.39 6.00 -27.98
CA ARG A 285 -8.11 5.52 -29.35
C ARG A 285 -6.68 5.82 -29.79
N ARG A 286 -6.23 7.06 -29.62
CA ARG A 286 -4.88 7.47 -30.05
C ARG A 286 -3.81 6.69 -29.30
N LEU A 287 -4.00 6.55 -27.98
CA LEU A 287 -3.10 5.80 -27.12
C LEU A 287 -3.03 4.33 -27.53
N GLU A 288 -4.19 3.68 -27.71
CA GLU A 288 -4.22 2.26 -28.04
C GLU A 288 -3.74 1.96 -29.46
N THR A 289 -4.15 2.73 -30.46
CA THR A 289 -3.64 2.55 -31.83
C THR A 289 -2.12 2.77 -31.88
N GLY A 290 -1.59 3.77 -31.15
CA GLY A 290 -0.16 3.99 -31.05
C GLY A 290 0.58 2.81 -30.41
N TRP A 291 0.03 2.29 -29.30
CA TRP A 291 0.59 1.14 -28.60
C TRP A 291 0.61 -0.12 -29.49
N VAL A 292 -0.52 -0.45 -30.13
CA VAL A 292 -0.65 -1.61 -31.05
C VAL A 292 0.33 -1.54 -32.22
N ILE A 293 0.51 -0.36 -32.82
CA ILE A 293 1.48 -0.17 -33.92
C ILE A 293 2.88 -0.55 -33.46
N VAL A 294 3.31 -0.07 -32.29
CA VAL A 294 4.67 -0.31 -31.79
C VAL A 294 4.88 -1.78 -31.47
N VAL A 295 3.96 -2.41 -30.72
CA VAL A 295 4.16 -3.81 -30.31
C VAL A 295 4.10 -4.79 -31.48
N LEU A 296 3.23 -4.55 -32.48
CA LEU A 296 3.17 -5.39 -33.68
C LEU A 296 4.40 -5.19 -34.57
N ALA A 297 4.88 -3.95 -34.73
CA ALA A 297 6.13 -3.69 -35.43
C ALA A 297 7.31 -4.36 -34.72
N GLY A 298 7.36 -4.28 -33.39
CA GLY A 298 8.34 -4.97 -32.55
C GLY A 298 8.32 -6.48 -32.77
N ALA A 299 7.15 -7.12 -32.72
CA ALA A 299 7.00 -8.56 -32.96
C ALA A 299 7.45 -8.97 -34.38
N THR A 300 7.11 -8.19 -35.40
CA THR A 300 7.60 -8.41 -36.77
C THR A 300 9.13 -8.30 -36.82
N LEU A 301 9.72 -7.28 -36.19
CA LEU A 301 11.17 -7.11 -36.16
C LEU A 301 11.87 -8.25 -35.42
N VAL A 302 11.30 -8.77 -34.32
CA VAL A 302 11.83 -9.96 -33.63
C VAL A 302 11.93 -11.15 -34.59
N GLY A 303 10.88 -11.41 -35.39
CA GLY A 303 10.91 -12.49 -36.38
C GLY A 303 12.04 -12.31 -37.41
N LEU A 304 12.18 -11.11 -37.96
CA LEU A 304 13.23 -10.78 -38.96
C LEU A 304 14.64 -10.86 -38.37
N VAL A 305 14.87 -10.29 -37.18
CA VAL A 305 16.14 -10.37 -36.45
C VAL A 305 16.47 -11.84 -36.14
N GLY A 306 15.46 -12.64 -35.82
CA GLY A 306 15.59 -14.07 -35.61
C GLY A 306 16.24 -14.75 -36.81
N ILE A 307 15.72 -14.51 -38.02
CA ILE A 307 16.25 -15.12 -39.26
C ILE A 307 17.73 -14.76 -39.45
N ALA A 308 18.12 -13.52 -39.17
CA ALA A 308 19.48 -13.04 -39.36
C ALA A 308 20.47 -13.54 -38.29
N ARG A 309 20.01 -13.81 -37.06
CA ARG A 309 20.88 -14.01 -35.88
C ARG A 309 20.88 -15.44 -35.34
N THR A 310 19.84 -16.24 -35.54
CA THR A 310 19.82 -17.63 -35.04
C THR A 310 20.88 -18.44 -35.79
N GLY A 311 22.00 -18.74 -35.14
CA GLY A 311 23.14 -19.45 -35.76
C GLY A 311 22.77 -20.83 -36.32
N THR A 312 21.85 -21.53 -35.66
CA THR A 312 21.15 -22.72 -36.18
C THR A 312 19.68 -22.38 -36.46
N PRO A 313 19.11 -22.84 -37.59
CA PRO A 313 17.68 -22.69 -37.85
C PRO A 313 16.85 -23.32 -36.74
N LEU A 314 15.82 -22.62 -36.27
CA LEU A 314 14.96 -23.09 -35.20
C LEU A 314 14.04 -24.23 -35.68
N HIS A 315 13.99 -25.33 -34.94
CA HIS A 315 13.06 -26.42 -35.25
C HIS A 315 11.59 -25.97 -35.10
N ASP A 316 11.29 -25.12 -34.12
CA ASP A 316 9.98 -24.49 -33.95
C ASP A 316 10.11 -22.97 -34.10
N PRO A 317 9.63 -22.37 -35.21
CA PRO A 317 9.64 -20.93 -35.40
C PRO A 317 8.99 -20.13 -34.27
N GLN A 318 8.03 -20.72 -33.53
CA GLN A 318 7.30 -20.03 -32.47
C GLN A 318 8.17 -19.69 -31.25
N THR A 319 9.37 -20.26 -31.16
CA THR A 319 10.30 -20.04 -30.05
C THR A 319 11.31 -18.93 -30.34
N VAL A 320 11.21 -18.25 -31.47
CA VAL A 320 12.18 -17.23 -31.91
C VAL A 320 12.37 -16.11 -30.88
N TYR A 321 11.30 -15.61 -30.28
CA TYR A 321 11.38 -14.59 -29.25
C TYR A 321 12.10 -15.07 -27.99
N ILE A 322 11.79 -16.29 -27.53
CA ILE A 322 12.41 -16.92 -26.37
C ILE A 322 13.91 -17.12 -26.63
N SER A 323 14.25 -17.62 -27.82
CA SER A 323 15.63 -17.85 -28.22
C SER A 323 16.43 -16.55 -28.28
N LEU A 324 15.91 -15.50 -28.91
CA LEU A 324 16.59 -14.21 -29.01
C LEU A 324 16.77 -13.54 -27.65
N SER A 325 15.77 -13.60 -26.78
CA SER A 325 15.86 -13.00 -25.44
C SER A 325 16.99 -13.62 -24.63
N ARG A 326 17.21 -14.94 -24.74
CA ARG A 326 18.28 -15.66 -24.04
C ARG A 326 19.67 -15.47 -24.65
N THR A 327 19.75 -15.23 -25.96
CA THR A 327 21.04 -15.09 -26.65
C THR A 327 21.53 -13.64 -26.71
N LEU A 328 20.63 -12.66 -26.64
CA LEU A 328 20.96 -11.24 -26.76
C LEU A 328 21.12 -10.52 -25.42
N LEU A 329 20.50 -11.02 -24.35
CA LEU A 329 20.46 -10.36 -23.05
C LEU A 329 21.11 -11.24 -21.98
N ASP A 330 21.58 -10.61 -20.91
CA ASP A 330 22.04 -11.31 -19.71
C ASP A 330 20.86 -12.03 -19.01
N PRO A 331 21.11 -12.97 -18.09
CA PRO A 331 20.05 -13.75 -17.45
C PRO A 331 18.98 -12.93 -16.71
N TRP A 332 19.30 -11.75 -16.17
CA TRP A 332 18.30 -10.89 -15.51
C TRP A 332 17.42 -10.20 -16.54
N GLY A 333 18.04 -9.58 -17.56
CA GLY A 333 17.34 -8.95 -18.67
C GLY A 333 16.44 -9.94 -19.42
N ALA A 334 16.96 -11.13 -19.72
CA ALA A 334 16.20 -12.21 -20.35
C ALA A 334 14.99 -12.64 -19.49
N GLY A 335 15.16 -12.72 -18.17
CA GLY A 335 14.07 -13.03 -17.23
C GLY A 335 12.90 -12.04 -17.34
N VAL A 336 13.19 -10.74 -17.30
CA VAL A 336 12.18 -9.67 -17.45
C VAL A 336 11.47 -9.73 -18.81
N MET A 337 12.22 -9.96 -19.89
CA MET A 337 11.63 -10.08 -21.23
C MET A 337 10.71 -11.30 -21.35
N LEU A 338 11.09 -12.43 -20.75
CA LEU A 338 10.29 -13.66 -20.77
C LEU A 338 9.03 -13.56 -19.88
N ILE A 339 9.09 -12.76 -18.81
CA ILE A 339 7.90 -12.41 -18.01
C ILE A 339 6.86 -11.69 -18.85
N ALA A 340 7.25 -10.88 -19.83
CA ALA A 340 6.29 -10.22 -20.72
C ALA A 340 5.43 -11.22 -21.51
N VAL A 341 5.99 -12.40 -21.85
CA VAL A 341 5.23 -13.50 -22.48
C VAL A 341 4.19 -14.05 -21.50
N LEU A 342 4.59 -14.31 -20.26
CA LEU A 342 3.67 -14.78 -19.22
C LEU A 342 2.59 -13.74 -18.91
N ALA A 343 2.97 -12.46 -18.85
CA ALA A 343 2.08 -11.32 -18.67
C ALA A 343 1.00 -11.27 -19.76
N ALA A 344 1.39 -11.42 -21.02
CA ALA A 344 0.47 -11.48 -22.16
C ALA A 344 -0.48 -12.70 -22.08
N ILE A 345 0.01 -13.86 -21.65
CA ILE A 345 -0.83 -15.06 -21.48
C ILE A 345 -1.90 -14.82 -20.39
N ILE A 346 -1.47 -14.30 -19.23
CA ILE A 346 -2.34 -14.10 -18.07
C ILE A 346 -3.36 -12.97 -18.33
N SER A 347 -2.94 -11.82 -18.87
CA SER A 347 -3.81 -10.66 -19.11
C SER A 347 -5.02 -11.00 -20.00
N THR A 348 -4.80 -11.76 -21.07
CA THR A 348 -5.88 -12.20 -21.95
C THR A 348 -6.74 -13.28 -21.30
N ALA A 349 -6.13 -14.31 -20.71
CA ALA A 349 -6.88 -15.40 -20.08
C ALA A 349 -7.79 -14.87 -18.97
N ASP A 350 -7.29 -13.97 -18.15
CA ASP A 350 -8.04 -13.36 -17.04
C ASP A 350 -9.25 -12.55 -17.52
N SER A 351 -9.08 -11.72 -18.55
CA SER A 351 -10.20 -10.97 -19.14
C SER A 351 -11.28 -11.89 -19.74
N GLN A 352 -10.88 -12.99 -20.36
CA GLN A 352 -11.81 -13.94 -20.98
C GLN A 352 -12.53 -14.80 -19.94
N LEU A 353 -11.83 -15.22 -18.89
CA LEU A 353 -12.41 -15.96 -17.76
C LEU A 353 -13.38 -15.09 -16.97
N LEU A 354 -13.07 -13.79 -16.77
CA LEU A 354 -13.99 -12.85 -16.14
C LEU A 354 -15.29 -12.69 -16.94
N VAL A 355 -15.20 -12.48 -18.26
CA VAL A 355 -16.41 -12.35 -19.10
C VAL A 355 -17.18 -13.68 -19.16
N SER A 356 -16.48 -14.82 -19.19
CA SER A 356 -17.12 -16.15 -19.15
C SER A 356 -17.84 -16.39 -17.83
N SER A 357 -17.25 -15.95 -16.71
CA SER A 357 -17.85 -15.98 -15.38
C SER A 357 -19.12 -15.14 -15.33
N VAL A 358 -19.10 -13.91 -15.87
CA VAL A 358 -20.29 -13.05 -15.97
C VAL A 358 -21.38 -13.70 -16.84
N ALA A 359 -21.00 -14.31 -17.98
CA ALA A 359 -21.94 -15.02 -18.84
C ALA A 359 -22.59 -16.23 -18.13
N LEU A 360 -21.82 -17.02 -17.38
CA LEU A 360 -22.36 -18.18 -16.65
C LEU A 360 -23.16 -17.79 -15.40
N THR A 361 -22.81 -16.68 -14.73
CA THR A 361 -23.49 -16.23 -13.52
C THR A 361 -24.72 -15.40 -13.81
N GLU A 362 -24.55 -14.29 -14.53
CA GLU A 362 -25.59 -13.29 -14.73
C GLU A 362 -26.52 -13.70 -15.87
N ASP A 363 -25.96 -14.22 -16.97
CA ASP A 363 -26.74 -14.54 -18.17
C ASP A 363 -27.38 -15.94 -18.12
N PHE A 364 -26.81 -16.87 -17.37
CA PHE A 364 -27.34 -18.24 -17.24
C PHE A 364 -27.90 -18.53 -15.84
N TYR A 365 -27.07 -18.49 -14.79
CA TYR A 365 -27.48 -18.91 -13.44
C TYR A 365 -28.57 -18.02 -12.84
N ARG A 366 -28.40 -16.70 -12.84
CA ARG A 366 -29.40 -15.75 -12.33
C ARG A 366 -30.64 -15.70 -13.22
N ALA A 367 -30.47 -15.85 -14.54
CA ALA A 367 -31.59 -15.81 -15.48
C ALA A 367 -32.55 -17.01 -15.34
N PHE A 368 -32.02 -18.22 -15.13
CA PHE A 368 -32.78 -19.48 -15.21
C PHE A 368 -32.80 -20.35 -13.95
N LEU A 369 -31.68 -20.44 -13.20
CA LEU A 369 -31.61 -21.32 -12.01
C LEU A 369 -32.08 -20.61 -10.74
N ASN A 370 -31.56 -19.43 -10.44
CA ASN A 370 -31.89 -18.70 -9.20
C ASN A 370 -31.99 -17.18 -9.42
N ARG A 371 -33.20 -16.71 -9.74
CA ARG A 371 -33.50 -15.31 -10.01
C ARG A 371 -33.32 -14.36 -8.82
N ARG A 372 -33.27 -14.88 -7.59
CA ARG A 372 -33.11 -14.08 -6.35
C ARG A 372 -31.74 -14.30 -5.69
N ALA A 373 -30.77 -14.84 -6.43
CA ALA A 373 -29.43 -15.08 -5.90
C ALA A 373 -28.78 -13.77 -5.39
N SER A 374 -28.31 -13.80 -4.14
CA SER A 374 -27.57 -12.70 -3.53
C SER A 374 -26.22 -12.51 -4.22
N ASP A 375 -25.66 -11.31 -4.15
CA ASP A 375 -24.38 -10.98 -4.78
C ASP A 375 -23.23 -11.89 -4.29
N ARG A 376 -23.26 -12.29 -3.01
CA ARG A 376 -22.28 -13.24 -2.45
C ARG A 376 -22.38 -14.62 -3.11
N THR A 377 -23.58 -15.11 -3.39
CA THR A 377 -23.79 -16.37 -4.10
C THR A 377 -23.30 -16.29 -5.53
N LEU A 378 -23.59 -15.17 -6.24
CA LEU A 378 -23.13 -15.00 -7.61
C LEU A 378 -21.61 -14.99 -7.75
N VAL A 379 -20.89 -14.34 -6.83
CA VAL A 379 -19.42 -14.34 -6.84
C VAL A 379 -18.86 -15.75 -6.71
N TRP A 380 -19.42 -16.58 -5.81
CA TRP A 380 -18.99 -17.98 -5.66
C TRP A 380 -19.29 -18.83 -6.89
N VAL A 381 -20.48 -18.68 -7.48
CA VAL A 381 -20.85 -19.36 -8.73
C VAL A 381 -19.93 -18.91 -9.88
N GLY A 382 -19.56 -17.62 -9.92
CA GLY A 382 -18.62 -17.09 -10.90
C GLY A 382 -17.24 -17.70 -10.79
N ARG A 383 -16.71 -17.85 -9.58
CA ARG A 383 -15.43 -18.54 -9.34
C ARG A 383 -15.48 -20.01 -9.75
N ALA A 384 -16.54 -20.72 -9.40
CA ALA A 384 -16.73 -22.10 -9.83
C ALA A 384 -16.80 -22.23 -11.38
N ALA A 385 -17.44 -21.26 -12.04
CA ALA A 385 -17.50 -21.17 -13.49
C ALA A 385 -16.13 -20.95 -14.13
N VAL A 386 -15.28 -20.09 -13.56
CA VAL A 386 -13.88 -19.90 -14.01
C VAL A 386 -13.10 -21.22 -13.99
N VAL A 387 -13.20 -21.95 -12.88
CA VAL A 387 -12.53 -23.26 -12.73
C VAL A 387 -13.09 -24.28 -13.73
N ALA A 388 -14.39 -24.30 -13.98
CA ALA A 388 -14.98 -25.20 -14.97
C ALA A 388 -14.46 -24.91 -16.40
N VAL A 389 -14.41 -23.64 -16.79
CA VAL A 389 -13.93 -23.22 -18.12
C VAL A 389 -12.46 -23.61 -18.30
N ILE A 390 -11.61 -23.35 -17.31
CA ILE A 390 -10.18 -23.64 -17.44
C ILE A 390 -9.88 -25.14 -17.47
N LEU A 391 -10.67 -25.98 -16.79
CA LEU A 391 -10.51 -27.44 -16.86
C LEU A 391 -10.79 -27.96 -18.27
N VAL A 392 -11.82 -27.43 -18.95
CA VAL A 392 -12.10 -27.78 -20.35
C VAL A 392 -10.99 -27.26 -21.25
N ALA A 393 -10.55 -26.01 -21.05
CA ALA A 393 -9.43 -25.43 -21.79
C ALA A 393 -8.12 -26.24 -21.62
N PHE A 394 -7.86 -26.75 -20.42
CA PHE A 394 -6.71 -27.59 -20.09
C PHE A 394 -6.74 -28.91 -20.88
N VAL A 395 -7.90 -29.58 -20.95
CA VAL A 395 -8.04 -30.80 -21.76
C VAL A 395 -7.83 -30.51 -23.24
N ILE A 396 -8.32 -29.37 -23.75
CA ILE A 396 -8.07 -28.96 -25.14
C ILE A 396 -6.58 -28.69 -25.37
N ALA A 397 -5.91 -28.00 -24.46
CA ALA A 397 -4.49 -27.67 -24.56
C ALA A 397 -3.60 -28.92 -24.59
N LEU A 398 -3.92 -29.94 -23.78
CA LEU A 398 -3.18 -31.21 -23.76
C LEU A 398 -3.35 -32.07 -25.02
N ARG A 399 -4.42 -31.88 -25.79
CA ARG A 399 -4.62 -32.62 -27.06
C ARG A 399 -3.69 -32.15 -28.19
N GLY A 400 -2.98 -31.03 -28.00
CA GLY A 400 -2.03 -30.49 -28.95
C GLY A 400 -2.68 -29.72 -30.12
N GLY A 401 -1.87 -28.91 -30.79
CA GLY A 401 -2.28 -28.07 -31.92
C GLY A 401 -1.37 -26.84 -32.05
N GLY A 402 -1.22 -26.29 -33.26
CA GLY A 402 -0.40 -25.11 -33.49
C GLY A 402 -1.02 -23.87 -32.83
N LEU A 403 -0.23 -23.14 -32.01
CA LEU A 403 -0.68 -21.98 -31.25
C LEU A 403 -1.45 -20.96 -32.11
N LEU A 404 -0.87 -20.54 -33.24
CA LEU A 404 -1.49 -19.56 -34.15
C LEU A 404 -2.85 -20.06 -34.69
N GLY A 405 -2.97 -21.37 -34.97
CA GLY A 405 -4.20 -21.95 -35.50
C GLY A 405 -5.33 -22.01 -34.48
N ILE A 406 -5.02 -22.27 -33.21
CA ILE A 406 -6.01 -22.25 -32.12
C ILE A 406 -6.51 -20.82 -31.89
N VAL A 407 -5.58 -19.85 -31.86
CA VAL A 407 -5.90 -18.42 -31.71
C VAL A 407 -6.75 -17.93 -32.87
N ALA A 408 -6.32 -18.20 -34.11
CA ALA A 408 -7.05 -17.83 -35.33
C ALA A 408 -8.48 -18.37 -35.29
N TYR A 409 -8.64 -19.66 -34.97
CA TYR A 409 -9.96 -20.29 -34.94
C TYR A 409 -10.91 -19.64 -33.91
N ALA A 410 -10.43 -19.39 -32.69
CA ALA A 410 -11.23 -18.72 -31.67
C ALA A 410 -11.51 -17.24 -32.02
N TRP A 411 -10.52 -16.54 -32.58
CA TRP A 411 -10.64 -15.16 -33.05
C TRP A 411 -11.68 -15.03 -34.17
N ALA A 412 -11.66 -15.95 -35.14
CA ALA A 412 -12.64 -16.07 -36.22
C ALA A 412 -14.07 -16.27 -35.69
N GLY A 413 -14.24 -17.13 -34.70
CA GLY A 413 -15.54 -17.41 -34.09
C GLY A 413 -16.23 -16.15 -33.57
N PHE A 414 -15.50 -15.33 -32.83
CA PHE A 414 -16.01 -14.06 -32.31
C PHE A 414 -16.26 -13.02 -33.39
N GLY A 415 -15.29 -12.81 -34.29
CA GLY A 415 -15.43 -11.84 -35.37
C GLY A 415 -16.61 -12.14 -36.29
N ALA A 416 -16.82 -13.42 -36.64
CA ALA A 416 -17.93 -13.86 -37.46
C ALA A 416 -19.28 -13.78 -36.73
N ALA A 417 -19.37 -14.27 -35.49
CA ALA A 417 -20.63 -14.33 -34.76
C ALA A 417 -21.11 -12.95 -34.30
N PHE A 418 -20.22 -12.13 -33.73
CA PHE A 418 -20.60 -10.86 -33.12
C PHE A 418 -20.27 -9.64 -33.97
N GLY A 419 -19.20 -9.65 -34.77
CA GLY A 419 -18.73 -8.47 -35.51
C GLY A 419 -19.83 -7.80 -36.36
N PRO A 420 -20.45 -8.52 -37.32
CA PRO A 420 -21.57 -8.01 -38.10
C PRO A 420 -22.76 -7.58 -37.25
N VAL A 421 -23.10 -8.38 -36.23
CA VAL A 421 -24.28 -8.15 -35.40
C VAL A 421 -24.12 -6.91 -34.53
N VAL A 422 -22.94 -6.68 -33.96
CA VAL A 422 -22.59 -5.47 -33.21
C VAL A 422 -22.67 -4.26 -34.13
N LEU A 423 -21.97 -4.28 -35.28
CA LEU A 423 -21.99 -3.16 -36.23
C LEU A 423 -23.41 -2.83 -36.71
N LEU A 424 -24.18 -3.83 -37.13
CA LEU A 424 -25.56 -3.61 -37.56
C LEU A 424 -26.45 -3.14 -36.40
N SER A 425 -26.26 -3.65 -35.18
CA SER A 425 -27.02 -3.16 -34.01
C SER A 425 -26.78 -1.68 -33.72
N LEU A 426 -25.55 -1.19 -34.03
CA LEU A 426 -25.07 0.18 -33.77
C LEU A 426 -25.31 1.18 -34.92
N TYR A 427 -25.69 0.71 -36.10
CA TYR A 427 -25.92 1.58 -37.27
C TYR A 427 -27.27 1.36 -37.96
N TRP A 428 -27.92 0.20 -37.77
CA TRP A 428 -29.16 -0.14 -38.43
C TRP A 428 -30.35 -0.15 -37.45
N PRO A 429 -31.15 0.94 -37.40
CA PRO A 429 -32.22 1.08 -36.43
C PRO A 429 -33.37 0.07 -36.62
N ARG A 430 -33.52 -0.48 -37.83
CA ARG A 430 -34.61 -1.42 -38.18
C ARG A 430 -34.27 -2.88 -37.94
N MET A 431 -33.04 -3.21 -37.53
CA MET A 431 -32.64 -4.58 -37.24
C MET A 431 -33.51 -5.18 -36.12
N THR A 432 -33.95 -6.43 -36.31
CA THR A 432 -34.81 -7.18 -35.37
C THR A 432 -34.00 -8.18 -34.53
N TRP A 433 -34.60 -8.68 -33.45
CA TRP A 433 -34.00 -9.74 -32.62
C TRP A 433 -33.70 -11.02 -33.44
N ALA A 434 -34.54 -11.36 -34.42
CA ALA A 434 -34.35 -12.52 -35.29
C ALA A 434 -33.14 -12.35 -36.22
N GLY A 435 -32.91 -11.13 -36.72
CA GLY A 435 -31.69 -10.81 -37.47
C GLY A 435 -30.43 -10.95 -36.62
N ALA A 436 -30.46 -10.48 -35.38
CA ALA A 436 -29.34 -10.63 -34.45
C ALA A 436 -29.05 -12.11 -34.16
N MET A 437 -30.08 -12.90 -33.88
CA MET A 437 -29.97 -14.34 -33.64
C MET A 437 -29.39 -15.08 -34.84
N ALA A 438 -29.96 -14.85 -36.03
CA ALA A 438 -29.54 -15.50 -37.26
C ALA A 438 -28.06 -15.21 -37.56
N GLY A 439 -27.62 -13.96 -37.41
CA GLY A 439 -26.23 -13.56 -37.61
C GLY A 439 -25.26 -14.25 -36.65
N ILE A 440 -25.57 -14.28 -35.35
CA ILE A 440 -24.72 -14.93 -34.33
C ILE A 440 -24.58 -16.42 -34.62
N VAL A 441 -25.71 -17.12 -34.81
CA VAL A 441 -25.72 -18.56 -35.01
C VAL A 441 -25.05 -18.95 -36.33
N SER A 442 -25.37 -18.25 -37.42
CA SER A 442 -24.77 -18.58 -38.72
C SER A 442 -23.28 -18.28 -38.75
N GLY A 443 -22.83 -17.16 -38.17
CA GLY A 443 -21.41 -16.82 -38.08
C GLY A 443 -20.62 -17.86 -37.30
N ALA A 444 -21.10 -18.22 -36.11
CA ALA A 444 -20.49 -19.27 -35.28
C ALA A 444 -20.48 -20.62 -36.00
N ALA A 445 -21.61 -21.04 -36.58
CA ALA A 445 -21.72 -22.32 -37.28
C ALA A 445 -20.81 -22.39 -38.51
N THR A 446 -20.70 -21.30 -39.29
CA THR A 446 -19.78 -21.25 -40.43
C THR A 446 -18.35 -21.48 -39.99
N VAL A 447 -17.87 -20.82 -38.93
CA VAL A 447 -16.50 -21.02 -38.41
C VAL A 447 -16.29 -22.46 -37.93
N LEU A 448 -17.23 -23.01 -37.16
CA LEU A 448 -17.13 -24.38 -36.62
C LEU A 448 -17.11 -25.46 -37.72
N LEU A 449 -17.84 -25.23 -38.82
CA LEU A 449 -18.00 -26.20 -39.90
C LEU A 449 -17.08 -25.93 -41.08
N TRP A 450 -16.39 -24.78 -41.16
CA TRP A 450 -15.62 -24.36 -42.33
C TRP A 450 -14.58 -25.41 -42.75
N LYS A 451 -13.86 -25.99 -41.80
CA LYS A 451 -12.87 -27.05 -42.09
C LYS A 451 -13.47 -28.32 -42.71
N LYS A 452 -14.77 -28.56 -42.52
CA LYS A 452 -15.52 -29.65 -43.16
C LYS A 452 -16.18 -29.20 -44.46
N ILE A 453 -16.60 -27.95 -44.56
CA ILE A 453 -17.31 -27.39 -45.73
C ILE A 453 -16.35 -27.04 -46.86
N ASN A 454 -15.23 -26.37 -46.56
CA ASN A 454 -14.30 -25.87 -47.58
C ASN A 454 -13.78 -26.96 -48.53
N PRO A 455 -13.40 -28.17 -48.06
CA PRO A 455 -13.02 -29.26 -48.96
C PRO A 455 -14.19 -29.80 -49.80
N LEU A 456 -15.43 -29.66 -49.33
CA LEU A 456 -16.63 -30.09 -50.07
C LEU A 456 -17.01 -29.12 -51.20
N LEU A 457 -16.40 -27.94 -51.27
CA LEU A 457 -16.62 -26.96 -52.35
C LEU A 457 -15.92 -27.36 -53.66
N GLY A 458 -15.11 -28.42 -53.66
CA GLY A 458 -14.46 -28.98 -54.85
C GLY A 458 -13.58 -27.93 -55.56
N PRO A 459 -13.85 -27.57 -56.82
CA PRO A 459 -13.04 -26.60 -57.57
C PRO A 459 -13.12 -25.17 -57.00
N PHE A 460 -14.03 -24.89 -56.07
CA PHE A 460 -14.13 -23.62 -55.35
C PHE A 460 -13.44 -23.64 -53.97
N GLU A 461 -12.66 -24.68 -53.67
CA GLU A 461 -11.80 -24.69 -52.49
C GLU A 461 -10.85 -23.49 -52.55
N SER A 462 -11.02 -22.54 -51.62
CA SER A 462 -10.33 -21.25 -51.68
C SER A 462 -9.14 -21.17 -50.73
N GLY A 463 -9.05 -22.07 -49.75
CA GLY A 463 -8.08 -21.97 -48.65
C GLY A 463 -8.24 -20.67 -47.84
N ILE A 464 -9.36 -19.96 -48.00
CA ILE A 464 -9.62 -18.69 -47.33
C ILE A 464 -9.84 -18.92 -45.84
N TYR A 465 -9.30 -18.01 -45.04
CA TYR A 465 -9.48 -18.02 -43.60
C TYR A 465 -10.97 -17.94 -43.22
N GLU A 466 -11.42 -18.84 -42.33
CA GLU A 466 -12.82 -19.01 -41.92
C GLU A 466 -13.53 -17.73 -41.44
N MET A 467 -12.78 -16.71 -40.98
CA MET A 467 -13.32 -15.41 -40.61
C MET A 467 -14.08 -14.74 -41.76
N VAL A 468 -13.55 -14.77 -42.98
CA VAL A 468 -14.13 -14.06 -44.13
C VAL A 468 -15.51 -14.60 -44.51
N PRO A 469 -15.68 -15.90 -44.83
CA PRO A 469 -16.99 -16.47 -45.11
C PRO A 469 -17.92 -16.40 -43.90
N GLY A 470 -17.40 -16.55 -42.68
CA GLY A 470 -18.19 -16.41 -41.45
C GLY A 470 -18.83 -15.04 -41.30
N VAL A 471 -18.05 -13.96 -41.46
CA VAL A 471 -18.52 -12.57 -41.44
C VAL A 471 -19.53 -12.30 -42.56
N LEU A 472 -19.27 -12.80 -43.77
CA LEU A 472 -20.18 -12.62 -44.91
C LEU A 472 -21.54 -13.30 -44.68
N VAL A 473 -21.52 -14.59 -44.29
CA VAL A 473 -22.74 -15.36 -44.01
C VAL A 473 -23.53 -14.75 -42.85
N ALA A 474 -22.85 -14.37 -41.75
CA ALA A 474 -23.47 -13.68 -40.63
C ALA A 474 -24.10 -12.35 -41.02
N THR A 475 -23.42 -11.55 -41.85
CA THR A 475 -23.95 -10.27 -42.35
C THR A 475 -25.19 -10.48 -43.20
N VAL A 476 -25.15 -11.42 -44.14
CA VAL A 476 -26.31 -11.73 -45.02
C VAL A 476 -27.48 -12.26 -44.18
N ALA A 477 -27.24 -13.20 -43.27
CA ALA A 477 -28.27 -13.73 -42.38
C ALA A 477 -28.90 -12.61 -41.52
N ALA A 478 -28.07 -11.74 -40.93
CA ALA A 478 -28.54 -10.61 -40.13
C ALA A 478 -29.36 -9.61 -40.95
N LEU A 479 -28.96 -9.32 -42.20
CA LEU A 479 -29.70 -8.42 -43.10
C LEU A 479 -31.03 -9.02 -43.55
N VAL A 480 -31.04 -10.28 -43.98
CA VAL A 480 -32.26 -10.95 -44.49
C VAL A 480 -33.27 -11.15 -43.36
N PHE A 481 -32.88 -11.83 -42.27
CA PHE A 481 -33.79 -12.05 -41.15
C PHE A 481 -34.12 -10.73 -40.42
N GLY A 482 -33.17 -9.80 -40.33
CA GLY A 482 -33.40 -8.48 -39.75
C GLY A 482 -34.39 -7.62 -40.53
N ARG A 483 -34.55 -7.86 -41.84
CA ARG A 483 -35.47 -7.11 -42.69
C ARG A 483 -36.87 -7.72 -42.78
N PHE A 484 -36.94 -9.05 -42.75
CA PHE A 484 -38.15 -9.81 -43.08
C PHE A 484 -38.76 -10.58 -41.89
N VAL A 485 -38.03 -10.79 -40.80
CA VAL A 485 -38.47 -11.62 -39.66
C VAL A 485 -38.40 -10.84 -38.34
N GLY A 486 -39.46 -10.92 -37.54
CA GLY A 486 -39.56 -10.23 -36.25
C GLY A 486 -40.03 -8.78 -36.36
N ARG A 487 -40.26 -8.14 -35.20
CA ARG A 487 -40.67 -6.73 -35.13
C ARG A 487 -39.46 -5.85 -34.82
N PRO A 488 -39.33 -4.66 -35.45
CA PRO A 488 -38.29 -3.71 -35.08
C PRO A 488 -38.55 -3.20 -33.65
N PRO A 489 -37.48 -2.88 -32.90
CA PRO A 489 -37.61 -2.40 -31.52
C PRO A 489 -38.36 -1.06 -31.46
N LYS A 490 -39.14 -0.88 -30.40
CA LYS A 490 -40.01 0.30 -30.20
C LYS A 490 -39.28 1.41 -29.45
N ARG A 491 -38.37 1.06 -28.53
CA ARG A 491 -37.52 1.98 -27.77
C ARG A 491 -36.67 2.76 -28.78
N ALA A 492 -36.91 4.06 -28.88
CA ALA A 492 -36.22 4.94 -29.81
C ALA A 492 -34.82 5.31 -29.29
N PHE A 493 -33.92 4.33 -29.21
CA PHE A 493 -32.50 4.53 -28.84
C PHE A 493 -31.77 5.56 -29.73
N TRP A 494 -32.32 5.83 -30.93
CA TRP A 494 -31.74 6.58 -32.05
C TRP A 494 -32.12 8.06 -32.15
N ARG A 495 -33.13 8.53 -31.42
CA ARG A 495 -33.56 9.95 -31.53
C ARG A 495 -32.55 10.85 -30.80
N MET A 496 -31.56 11.33 -31.54
CA MET A 496 -30.94 12.63 -31.27
C MET A 496 -32.03 13.68 -31.54
N PRO A 497 -32.44 14.54 -30.59
CA PRO A 497 -33.39 15.60 -30.88
C PRO A 497 -32.67 16.69 -31.67
N GLY A 498 -32.74 16.59 -32.99
CA GLY A 498 -32.22 17.55 -33.96
C GLY A 498 -33.09 17.55 -35.20
N GLY A 499 -34.31 18.07 -35.08
CA GLY A 499 -35.28 18.21 -36.17
C GLY A 499 -36.37 19.18 -35.72
N GLY A 500 -36.58 20.25 -36.48
CA GLY A 500 -37.25 21.49 -36.07
C GLY A 500 -38.60 21.33 -35.36
N VAL A 501 -38.81 22.17 -34.35
CA VAL A 501 -40.04 22.24 -33.57
C VAL A 501 -41.17 22.81 -34.43
N SER A 502 -42.22 22.04 -34.69
CA SER A 502 -43.41 22.57 -35.37
C SER A 502 -44.14 23.55 -34.44
N ARG A 503 -44.81 24.55 -35.01
CA ARG A 503 -45.58 25.56 -34.25
C ARG A 503 -46.66 24.94 -33.34
N LEU A 504 -47.11 23.72 -33.67
CA LEU A 504 -48.06 22.91 -32.89
C LEU A 504 -47.40 22.15 -31.72
N MET A 505 -46.07 21.93 -31.76
CA MET A 505 -45.30 21.35 -30.65
C MET A 505 -44.76 22.41 -29.68
N LEU A 506 -44.62 23.66 -30.13
CA LEU A 506 -44.18 24.79 -29.29
C LEU A 506 -45.16 25.10 -28.16
N THR A 507 -46.47 25.06 -28.39
CA THR A 507 -47.46 25.39 -27.36
C THR A 507 -47.52 24.35 -26.22
N PRO A 508 -47.60 23.02 -26.49
CA PRO A 508 -47.49 22.02 -25.42
C PRO A 508 -46.12 22.04 -24.74
N PHE A 509 -45.03 22.26 -25.49
CA PHE A 509 -43.67 22.33 -24.96
C PHE A 509 -43.51 23.50 -23.95
N LEU A 510 -43.97 24.69 -24.31
CA LEU A 510 -43.89 25.87 -23.45
C LEU A 510 -44.81 25.77 -22.22
N ASN A 511 -45.99 25.15 -22.36
CA ASN A 511 -46.94 24.99 -21.26
C ASN A 511 -46.55 23.88 -20.27
N HIS A 512 -45.92 22.80 -20.74
CA HIS A 512 -45.49 21.68 -19.88
C HIS A 512 -44.00 21.76 -19.48
N ALA A 513 -43.30 22.83 -19.84
CA ALA A 513 -41.92 23.03 -19.41
C ALA A 513 -41.88 23.11 -17.87
N PRO A 514 -40.98 22.38 -17.19
CA PRO A 514 -40.87 22.43 -15.72
C PRO A 514 -40.20 23.72 -15.21
N VAL A 515 -40.06 24.73 -16.07
CA VAL A 515 -39.40 26.01 -15.80
C VAL A 515 -40.37 27.15 -16.07
N GLY A 516 -40.34 28.18 -15.23
CA GLY A 516 -41.13 29.38 -15.44
C GLY A 516 -40.57 30.18 -16.62
N ILE A 517 -41.40 30.56 -17.59
CA ILE A 517 -40.99 31.37 -18.75
C ILE A 517 -41.96 32.56 -18.91
N ALA A 518 -41.41 33.75 -19.09
CA ALA A 518 -42.17 34.98 -19.34
C ALA A 518 -41.55 35.81 -20.48
N VAL A 519 -42.41 36.52 -21.21
CA VAL A 519 -42.04 37.49 -22.24
C VAL A 519 -42.56 38.85 -21.81
N LEU A 520 -41.72 39.87 -21.95
CA LEU A 520 -41.99 41.26 -21.62
C LEU A 520 -41.68 42.16 -22.82
N ASP A 521 -42.42 43.26 -22.95
CA ASP A 521 -42.17 44.29 -23.96
C ASP A 521 -40.97 45.19 -23.58
N THR A 522 -40.70 46.21 -24.39
CA THR A 522 -39.61 47.17 -24.18
C THR A 522 -39.79 48.03 -22.92
N ASP A 523 -41.01 48.13 -22.39
CA ASP A 523 -41.33 48.84 -21.14
C ASP A 523 -41.35 47.90 -19.92
N LEU A 524 -40.87 46.66 -20.09
CA LEU A 524 -40.83 45.59 -19.08
C LEU A 524 -42.22 45.23 -18.53
N ARG A 525 -43.25 45.29 -19.39
CA ARG A 525 -44.61 44.80 -19.07
C ARG A 525 -44.79 43.38 -19.56
N TYR A 526 -45.44 42.53 -18.78
CA TYR A 526 -45.68 41.13 -19.16
C TYR A 526 -46.62 41.04 -20.38
N VAL A 527 -46.13 40.41 -21.44
CA VAL A 527 -46.88 40.14 -22.68
C VAL A 527 -47.35 38.68 -22.74
N TRP A 528 -46.58 37.76 -22.16
CA TRP A 528 -46.92 36.34 -22.12
C TRP A 528 -46.19 35.64 -20.96
N VAL A 529 -46.81 34.62 -20.36
CA VAL A 529 -46.19 33.74 -19.35
C VAL A 529 -46.70 32.30 -19.52
N ASN A 530 -45.93 31.31 -19.07
CA ASN A 530 -46.36 29.91 -19.06
C ASN A 530 -46.98 29.48 -17.71
N GLU A 531 -47.64 28.32 -17.72
CA GLU A 531 -48.39 27.78 -16.57
C GLU A 531 -47.56 27.64 -15.27
N PRO A 532 -46.30 27.20 -15.28
CA PRO A 532 -45.46 27.17 -14.06
C PRO A 532 -45.29 28.53 -13.37
N LEU A 533 -45.18 29.64 -14.12
CA LEU A 533 -45.12 31.00 -13.55
C LEU A 533 -46.50 31.50 -13.12
N ASP A 534 -47.55 31.05 -13.80
CA ASP A 534 -48.95 31.38 -13.51
C ASP A 534 -49.41 30.83 -12.15
N ARG A 535 -48.96 29.63 -11.77
CA ARG A 535 -49.28 29.01 -10.47
C ARG A 535 -48.75 29.79 -9.26
N GLN A 536 -47.71 30.61 -9.43
CA GLN A 536 -47.13 31.41 -8.35
C GLN A 536 -47.88 32.74 -8.14
N VAL A 537 -48.27 33.42 -9.22
CA VAL A 537 -49.20 34.57 -9.20
C VAL A 537 -49.99 34.59 -10.51
N ARG A 538 -51.33 34.59 -10.40
CA ARG A 538 -52.29 34.38 -11.50
C ARG A 538 -52.12 35.34 -12.69
N LEU A 539 -52.31 34.82 -13.90
CA LEU A 539 -52.13 35.42 -15.24
C LEU A 539 -52.86 36.76 -15.39
N GLU A 540 -54.09 36.80 -14.88
CA GLU A 540 -55.03 37.93 -14.90
C GLU A 540 -54.51 39.17 -14.14
N ARG A 541 -53.52 38.98 -13.24
CA ARG A 541 -52.88 40.05 -12.47
C ARG A 541 -51.51 40.47 -13.00
N ARG A 542 -50.95 39.76 -14.00
CA ARG A 542 -49.59 40.03 -14.52
C ARG A 542 -49.59 40.69 -15.89
N LEU A 543 -50.44 40.25 -16.82
CA LEU A 543 -50.42 40.72 -18.21
C LEU A 543 -50.68 42.24 -18.29
N GLY A 544 -49.83 42.95 -19.04
CA GLY A 544 -49.85 44.41 -19.19
C GLY A 544 -49.27 45.22 -18.01
N ARG A 545 -48.93 44.57 -16.90
CA ARG A 545 -48.30 45.20 -15.72
C ARG A 545 -46.79 45.08 -15.75
N ARG A 546 -46.12 46.03 -15.10
CA ARG A 546 -44.66 46.05 -14.98
C ARG A 546 -44.21 45.07 -13.88
N MET A 547 -43.01 44.50 -14.02
CA MET A 547 -42.46 43.56 -13.03
C MET A 547 -42.45 44.12 -11.59
N ALA A 548 -42.12 45.40 -11.41
CA ALA A 548 -42.17 46.09 -10.12
C ALA A 548 -43.57 46.18 -9.46
N GLU A 549 -44.64 45.95 -10.21
CA GLU A 549 -46.02 45.96 -9.71
C GLU A 549 -46.50 44.57 -9.26
N VAL A 550 -45.67 43.53 -9.49
CA VAL A 550 -46.06 42.11 -9.36
C VAL A 550 -45.15 41.34 -8.41
N LEU A 551 -43.84 41.60 -8.40
CA LEU A 551 -42.85 40.92 -7.55
C LEU A 551 -42.46 41.79 -6.34
N PRO A 552 -41.88 41.20 -5.27
CA PRO A 552 -41.29 41.95 -4.17
C PRO A 552 -40.29 43.02 -4.66
N LYS A 553 -40.29 44.20 -4.05
CA LYS A 553 -39.55 45.38 -4.56
C LYS A 553 -38.05 45.12 -4.77
N ALA A 554 -37.41 44.35 -3.88
CA ALA A 554 -36.00 44.01 -3.97
C ALA A 554 -35.69 43.06 -5.13
N GLU A 555 -36.55 42.05 -5.34
CA GLU A 555 -36.43 41.08 -6.45
C GLU A 555 -36.71 41.76 -7.79
N ALA A 556 -37.77 42.57 -7.87
CA ALA A 556 -38.12 43.29 -9.09
C ALA A 556 -37.02 44.27 -9.52
N ALA A 557 -36.41 45.00 -8.58
CA ALA A 557 -35.34 45.94 -8.90
C ALA A 557 -34.11 45.23 -9.49
N ALA A 558 -33.69 44.11 -8.89
CA ALA A 558 -32.56 43.31 -9.36
C ALA A 558 -32.81 42.74 -10.77
N PHE A 559 -34.01 42.23 -11.03
CA PHE A 559 -34.35 41.65 -12.33
C PHE A 559 -34.51 42.71 -13.41
N GLU A 560 -35.15 43.85 -13.11
CA GLU A 560 -35.29 44.95 -14.08
C GLU A 560 -33.95 45.56 -14.50
N GLU A 561 -32.98 45.64 -13.60
CA GLU A 561 -31.63 46.11 -13.93
C GLU A 561 -30.99 45.21 -15.01
N LYS A 562 -31.04 43.89 -14.81
CA LYS A 562 -30.48 42.94 -15.78
C LYS A 562 -31.25 42.95 -17.10
N MET A 563 -32.58 43.06 -17.06
CA MET A 563 -33.39 43.13 -18.28
C MET A 563 -33.13 44.40 -19.10
N ARG A 564 -32.92 45.56 -18.47
CA ARG A 564 -32.54 46.80 -19.20
C ARG A 564 -31.16 46.66 -19.85
N GLY A 565 -30.18 46.08 -19.13
CA GLY A 565 -28.88 45.79 -19.70
C GLY A 565 -28.97 44.88 -20.93
N VAL A 566 -29.84 43.87 -20.92
CA VAL A 566 -30.10 42.98 -22.06
C VAL A 566 -30.79 43.73 -23.23
N LEU A 567 -31.70 44.66 -22.95
CA LEU A 567 -32.34 45.49 -23.99
C LEU A 567 -31.37 46.47 -24.66
N GLU A 568 -30.41 47.02 -23.92
CA GLU A 568 -29.43 47.97 -24.45
C GLU A 568 -28.31 47.27 -25.22
N THR A 569 -27.77 46.18 -24.65
CA THR A 569 -26.59 45.50 -25.20
C THR A 569 -26.93 44.38 -26.17
N GLY A 570 -28.13 43.79 -26.05
CA GLY A 570 -28.52 42.58 -26.78
C GLY A 570 -27.80 41.30 -26.34
N ALA A 571 -26.93 41.36 -25.33
CA ALA A 571 -26.22 40.20 -24.78
C ALA A 571 -27.10 39.50 -23.73
N PRO A 572 -27.22 38.16 -23.76
CA PRO A 572 -28.01 37.43 -22.76
C PRO A 572 -27.30 37.40 -21.41
N VAL A 573 -28.08 37.40 -20.32
CA VAL A 573 -27.61 37.16 -18.95
C VAL A 573 -28.07 35.77 -18.54
N MET A 574 -27.12 34.87 -18.30
CA MET A 574 -27.39 33.47 -17.95
C MET A 574 -27.22 33.24 -16.46
N ASP A 575 -28.05 32.36 -15.90
CA ASP A 575 -27.93 31.81 -14.54
C ASP A 575 -27.73 32.87 -13.45
N TYR A 576 -28.46 33.99 -13.53
CA TYR A 576 -28.47 34.99 -12.47
C TYR A 576 -29.20 34.43 -11.24
N GLU A 577 -28.44 34.09 -10.22
CA GLU A 577 -28.98 33.58 -8.96
C GLU A 577 -29.44 34.75 -8.07
N TYR A 578 -30.68 34.66 -7.60
CA TYR A 578 -31.25 35.60 -6.64
C TYR A 578 -31.77 34.86 -5.41
N ARG A 579 -31.42 35.40 -4.24
CA ARG A 579 -31.86 34.89 -2.93
C ARG A 579 -32.85 35.88 -2.35
N GLY A 580 -34.08 35.43 -2.11
CA GLY A 580 -35.14 36.22 -1.51
C GLY A 580 -35.66 35.57 -0.24
N THR A 581 -36.02 36.37 0.75
CA THR A 581 -36.89 35.95 1.84
C THR A 581 -38.34 35.95 1.34
N SER A 582 -39.08 34.87 1.58
CA SER A 582 -40.52 34.83 1.28
C SER A 582 -41.30 35.42 2.46
N ASP A 583 -42.35 36.21 2.22
CA ASP A 583 -43.25 36.70 3.28
C ASP A 583 -43.93 35.55 4.05
N THR A 584 -43.98 34.35 3.47
CA THR A 584 -44.58 33.14 4.09
C THR A 584 -43.58 32.25 4.83
N ASP A 585 -42.27 32.46 4.67
CA ASP A 585 -41.21 31.66 5.30
C ASP A 585 -39.96 32.54 5.54
N PRO A 586 -39.91 33.25 6.69
CA PRO A 586 -38.83 34.18 7.01
C PRO A 586 -37.47 33.50 7.21
N ASP A 587 -37.46 32.21 7.60
CA ASP A 587 -36.25 31.46 7.98
C ASP A 587 -35.75 30.53 6.85
N GLY A 588 -36.63 30.08 5.95
CA GLY A 588 -36.32 29.05 4.93
C GLY A 588 -35.85 29.53 3.55
N GLY A 589 -35.41 30.80 3.41
CA GLY A 589 -34.79 31.44 2.23
C GLY A 589 -34.92 30.74 0.87
N ARG A 590 -35.66 31.34 -0.08
CA ARG A 590 -35.85 30.80 -1.43
C ARG A 590 -34.69 31.23 -2.35
N ALA A 591 -34.14 30.27 -3.10
CA ALA A 591 -33.12 30.52 -4.11
C ALA A 591 -33.67 30.23 -5.51
N ILE A 592 -33.58 31.22 -6.40
CA ILE A 592 -34.03 31.11 -7.79
C ILE A 592 -32.87 31.42 -8.74
N SER A 593 -32.81 30.69 -9.86
CA SER A 593 -31.89 30.99 -10.96
C SER A 593 -32.70 31.50 -12.14
N ALA A 594 -32.39 32.72 -12.59
CA ALA A 594 -33.07 33.40 -13.68
C ALA A 594 -32.12 33.70 -14.85
N SER A 595 -32.57 33.44 -16.08
CA SER A 595 -31.83 33.80 -17.29
C SER A 595 -32.65 34.73 -18.17
N PHE A 596 -32.04 35.80 -18.68
CA PHE A 596 -32.68 36.89 -19.41
C PHE A 596 -32.13 36.99 -20.83
N PHE A 597 -33.03 37.13 -21.81
CA PHE A 597 -32.69 37.08 -23.23
C PHE A 597 -33.41 38.18 -24.03
N ALA A 598 -32.68 38.85 -24.93
CA ALA A 598 -33.27 39.83 -25.83
C ALA A 598 -34.11 39.11 -26.91
N MET A 599 -35.33 39.60 -27.15
CA MET A 599 -36.15 39.19 -28.28
C MET A 599 -35.93 40.19 -29.42
N LYS A 600 -35.61 39.69 -30.63
CA LYS A 600 -35.37 40.56 -31.80
C LYS A 600 -36.54 40.54 -32.78
N ASP A 601 -36.88 41.69 -33.34
CA ASP A 601 -37.84 41.82 -34.43
C ASP A 601 -37.25 41.28 -35.76
N ARG A 602 -38.08 41.22 -36.81
CA ARG A 602 -37.67 40.79 -38.17
C ARG A 602 -36.59 41.68 -38.81
N ARG A 603 -36.30 42.85 -38.22
CA ARG A 603 -35.28 43.80 -38.66
C ARG A 603 -34.05 43.78 -37.76
N GLY A 604 -33.95 42.84 -36.82
CA GLY A 604 -32.81 42.64 -35.93
C GLY A 604 -32.76 43.57 -34.71
N ARG A 605 -33.79 44.39 -34.46
CA ARG A 605 -33.86 45.31 -33.31
C ARG A 605 -34.48 44.62 -32.11
N ASN A 606 -34.08 45.01 -30.90
CA ASN A 606 -34.66 44.45 -29.68
C ASN A 606 -36.12 44.91 -29.54
N ALA A 607 -37.04 43.94 -29.51
CA ALA A 607 -38.49 44.12 -29.45
C ALA A 607 -39.09 43.79 -28.07
N GLY A 608 -38.28 43.26 -27.17
CA GLY A 608 -38.67 42.87 -25.81
C GLY A 608 -37.60 41.99 -25.16
N VAL A 609 -37.89 41.51 -23.96
CA VAL A 609 -37.05 40.54 -23.23
C VAL A 609 -37.90 39.34 -22.88
N TRP A 610 -37.34 38.15 -22.95
CA TRP A 610 -37.94 37.00 -22.31
C TRP A 610 -36.99 36.43 -21.26
N TYR A 611 -37.54 35.90 -20.18
CA TYR A 611 -36.75 35.29 -19.12
C TYR A 611 -37.29 33.92 -18.75
N MET A 612 -36.40 33.08 -18.22
CA MET A 612 -36.77 31.82 -17.58
C MET A 612 -36.29 31.80 -16.14
N VAL A 613 -37.06 31.17 -15.25
CA VAL A 613 -36.75 31.04 -13.82
C VAL A 613 -36.93 29.60 -13.36
N ILE A 614 -35.98 29.11 -12.58
CA ILE A 614 -35.98 27.77 -11.97
C ILE A 614 -35.82 27.94 -10.45
N ASP A 615 -36.61 27.18 -9.68
CA ASP A 615 -36.41 27.06 -8.24
C ASP A 615 -35.20 26.15 -7.97
N VAL A 616 -34.13 26.72 -7.40
CA VAL A 616 -32.88 26.01 -7.11
C VAL A 616 -32.68 25.83 -5.61
N THR A 617 -33.71 26.03 -4.79
CA THR A 617 -33.63 25.98 -3.33
C THR A 617 -33.08 24.64 -2.83
N GLU A 618 -33.57 23.49 -3.34
CA GLU A 618 -33.05 22.17 -2.96
C GLU A 618 -31.60 21.95 -3.40
N ARG A 619 -31.25 22.38 -4.61
CA ARG A 619 -29.88 22.27 -5.14
C ARG A 619 -28.91 23.07 -4.28
N TRP A 620 -29.31 24.28 -3.88
CA TRP A 620 -28.51 25.16 -3.07
C TRP A 620 -28.34 24.63 -1.64
N ARG A 621 -29.42 24.15 -1.00
CA ARG A 621 -29.34 23.46 0.30
C ARG A 621 -28.45 22.21 0.25
N ALA A 622 -28.52 21.43 -0.83
CA ALA A 622 -27.63 20.29 -1.05
C ALA A 622 -26.16 20.72 -1.25
N GLN A 623 -25.91 21.84 -1.91
CA GLN A 623 -24.56 22.41 -2.06
C GLN A 623 -24.00 22.94 -0.74
N GLU A 624 -24.77 23.64 0.09
CA GLU A 624 -24.34 24.06 1.43
C GLU A 624 -24.01 22.85 2.32
N ARG A 625 -24.85 21.80 2.27
CA ARG A 625 -24.61 20.55 2.99
C ARG A 625 -23.32 19.85 2.54
N LEU A 626 -23.09 19.79 1.23
CA LEU A 626 -21.87 19.22 0.65
C LEU A 626 -20.63 20.07 0.99
N ALA A 627 -20.75 21.40 0.97
CA ALA A 627 -19.68 22.29 1.37
C ALA A 627 -19.30 22.07 2.84
N LEU A 628 -20.29 22.00 3.73
CA LEU A 628 -20.06 21.71 5.14
C LEU A 628 -19.39 20.34 5.37
N LEU A 629 -19.82 19.30 4.67
CA LEU A 629 -19.19 17.98 4.73
C LEU A 629 -17.77 17.95 4.14
N SER A 630 -17.53 18.71 3.07
CA SER A 630 -16.21 18.83 2.43
C SER A 630 -15.24 19.57 3.34
N ASP A 631 -15.69 20.67 3.94
CA ASP A 631 -14.94 21.49 4.88
C ASP A 631 -14.58 20.67 6.13
N ALA A 632 -15.57 20.00 6.73
CA ALA A 632 -15.35 19.11 7.86
C ALA A 632 -14.38 17.95 7.53
N ALA A 633 -14.40 17.43 6.29
CA ALA A 633 -13.46 16.37 5.88
C ALA A 633 -12.01 16.83 5.81
N THR A 634 -11.75 18.14 5.65
CA THR A 634 -10.39 18.69 5.64
C THR A 634 -9.88 19.04 7.04
N ARG A 635 -10.78 19.34 7.98
CA ARG A 635 -10.43 19.79 9.33
C ARG A 635 -10.49 18.68 10.37
N ILE A 636 -11.47 17.78 10.30
CA ILE A 636 -11.64 16.70 11.28
C ILE A 636 -10.60 15.59 11.03
N GLY A 637 -9.82 15.30 12.06
CA GLY A 637 -8.74 14.32 11.99
C GLY A 637 -7.47 14.89 11.38
N SER A 638 -7.31 16.22 11.44
CA SER A 638 -6.06 16.89 11.06
C SER A 638 -4.87 16.45 11.93
N THR A 639 -5.17 15.88 13.10
CA THR A 639 -4.19 15.33 14.05
C THR A 639 -4.55 13.90 14.45
N LEU A 640 -3.52 13.12 14.80
CA LEU A 640 -3.70 11.77 15.37
C LEU A 640 -3.92 11.84 16.90
N ASP A 641 -4.71 12.82 17.36
CA ASP A 641 -5.09 13.02 18.76
C ASP A 641 -6.60 12.88 18.94
N VAL A 642 -6.99 12.01 19.88
CA VAL A 642 -8.39 11.66 20.16
C VAL A 642 -9.19 12.87 20.65
N THR A 643 -8.62 13.67 21.55
CA THR A 643 -9.28 14.83 22.16
C THR A 643 -9.43 15.93 21.13
N ARG A 644 -8.37 16.21 20.37
CA ARG A 644 -8.39 17.24 19.34
C ARG A 644 -9.37 16.91 18.21
N THR A 645 -9.39 15.66 17.75
CA THR A 645 -10.35 15.22 16.71
C THR A 645 -11.81 15.32 17.20
N ALA A 646 -12.07 14.99 18.48
CA ALA A 646 -13.39 15.15 19.07
C ALA A 646 -13.79 16.63 19.22
N GLN A 647 -12.83 17.51 19.52
CA GLN A 647 -13.04 18.95 19.56
C GLN A 647 -13.30 19.55 18.17
N GLU A 648 -12.56 19.12 17.14
CA GLU A 648 -12.77 19.53 15.74
C GLU A 648 -14.19 19.19 15.26
N LEU A 649 -14.72 18.01 15.64
CA LEU A 649 -16.12 17.65 15.38
C LEU A 649 -17.10 18.64 16.04
N ALA A 650 -16.84 19.06 17.28
CA ALA A 650 -17.70 20.03 17.96
C ALA A 650 -17.60 21.43 17.31
N ASP A 651 -16.39 21.85 16.93
CA ASP A 651 -16.12 23.13 16.29
C ASP A 651 -16.77 23.24 14.91
N ASP A 652 -16.71 22.19 14.09
CA ASP A 652 -17.31 22.19 12.75
C ASP A 652 -18.84 22.07 12.76
N ALA A 653 -19.40 21.50 13.82
CA ALA A 653 -20.85 21.35 13.95
C ALA A 653 -21.56 22.62 14.46
N VAL A 654 -20.83 23.58 15.05
CA VAL A 654 -21.38 24.82 15.61
C VAL A 654 -20.87 26.03 14.82
N PRO A 655 -21.73 26.93 14.30
CA PRO A 655 -23.17 27.04 14.53
C PRO A 655 -24.04 26.29 13.50
N ALA A 656 -23.42 25.58 12.55
CA ALA A 656 -24.08 25.18 11.32
C ALA A 656 -25.10 24.04 11.49
N VAL A 657 -24.90 23.13 12.44
CA VAL A 657 -25.80 22.00 12.71
C VAL A 657 -26.57 22.21 14.01
N ALA A 658 -25.94 22.75 15.05
CA ALA A 658 -26.55 22.95 16.37
C ALA A 658 -26.00 24.20 17.08
N ASP A 659 -26.73 24.65 18.11
CA ASP A 659 -26.29 25.76 18.97
C ASP A 659 -25.28 25.30 20.02
N PHE A 660 -25.34 24.02 20.42
CA PHE A 660 -24.41 23.38 21.34
C PHE A 660 -24.13 21.94 20.91
N VAL A 661 -22.86 21.54 20.95
CA VAL A 661 -22.40 20.18 20.65
C VAL A 661 -21.44 19.71 21.73
N ALA A 662 -21.62 18.48 22.16
CA ALA A 662 -20.79 17.86 23.17
C ALA A 662 -20.47 16.41 22.78
N VAL A 663 -19.18 16.05 22.75
CA VAL A 663 -18.69 14.72 22.35
C VAL A 663 -18.26 13.90 23.58
N ASP A 664 -19.11 12.92 23.90
CA ASP A 664 -19.00 11.81 24.84
C ASP A 664 -18.13 10.63 24.37
N LEU A 665 -16.90 10.38 24.83
CA LEU A 665 -16.18 9.13 24.50
C LEU A 665 -16.11 8.17 25.69
N LEU A 666 -16.05 6.86 25.45
CA LEU A 666 -15.77 5.87 26.51
C LEU A 666 -14.37 6.11 27.09
N ASP A 667 -14.20 5.97 28.42
CA ASP A 667 -12.90 6.22 29.07
C ASP A 667 -11.79 5.30 28.54
N SER A 668 -12.13 4.09 28.10
CA SER A 668 -11.19 3.17 27.44
C SER A 668 -10.65 3.71 26.11
N VAL A 669 -11.49 4.38 25.32
CA VAL A 669 -11.08 4.99 24.03
C VAL A 669 -10.06 6.09 24.25
N MET A 670 -10.25 6.90 25.30
CA MET A 670 -9.31 7.97 25.67
C MET A 670 -7.94 7.42 26.09
N ARG A 671 -7.86 6.16 26.54
CA ARG A 671 -6.61 5.47 26.89
C ARG A 671 -5.98 4.70 25.72
N GLY A 672 -6.59 4.74 24.53
CA GLY A 672 -6.16 3.95 23.38
C GLY A 672 -6.65 2.49 23.40
N GLU A 673 -7.44 2.08 24.40
CA GLU A 673 -7.92 0.71 24.54
C GLU A 673 -9.08 0.42 23.59
N GLU A 674 -9.23 -0.85 23.22
CA GLU A 674 -10.32 -1.28 22.36
C GLU A 674 -11.58 -1.58 23.17
N PRO A 675 -12.71 -0.88 22.93
CA PRO A 675 -13.98 -1.22 23.57
C PRO A 675 -14.44 -2.62 23.14
N ALA A 676 -15.08 -3.34 24.06
CA ALA A 676 -15.63 -4.65 23.76
C ALA A 676 -16.66 -4.60 22.61
N PRO A 677 -16.68 -5.58 21.68
CA PRO A 677 -17.70 -5.65 20.64
C PRO A 677 -19.06 -5.99 21.25
N GLY A 678 -20.02 -5.07 21.21
CA GLY A 678 -21.38 -5.28 21.74
C GLY A 678 -22.01 -4.00 22.28
N PRO A 679 -23.28 -4.06 22.75
CA PRO A 679 -23.89 -2.95 23.47
C PRO A 679 -23.06 -2.64 24.72
N VAL A 680 -22.74 -1.36 24.89
CA VAL A 680 -21.98 -0.86 26.04
C VAL A 680 -22.71 -1.24 27.33
N GLY A 681 -22.00 -1.63 28.40
CA GLY A 681 -22.63 -2.05 29.66
C GLY A 681 -23.64 -1.04 30.22
N MET A 682 -24.59 -1.49 31.07
CA MET A 682 -25.74 -0.72 31.57
C MET A 682 -25.43 0.64 32.25
N SER A 683 -24.17 0.90 32.62
CA SER A 683 -23.72 2.19 33.16
C SER A 683 -22.28 2.49 32.72
N PRO A 684 -22.09 3.06 31.51
CA PRO A 684 -20.75 3.34 31.01
C PRO A 684 -20.09 4.51 31.73
N VAL A 685 -18.77 4.40 31.89
CA VAL A 685 -17.93 5.54 32.25
C VAL A 685 -17.53 6.24 30.95
N ILE A 686 -17.99 7.48 30.81
CA ILE A 686 -17.70 8.34 29.66
C ILE A 686 -16.85 9.53 30.11
N ARG A 687 -16.06 10.07 29.18
CA ARG A 687 -15.22 11.24 29.36
C ARG A 687 -15.55 12.27 28.28
N ARG A 688 -15.71 13.54 28.68
CA ARG A 688 -15.92 14.66 27.76
C ARG A 688 -14.67 14.88 26.91
N ALA A 689 -14.73 14.57 25.62
CA ALA A 689 -13.60 14.68 24.71
C ALA A 689 -13.57 16.00 23.94
N GLY A 690 -14.74 16.60 23.68
CA GLY A 690 -14.84 17.91 23.03
C GLY A 690 -16.20 18.55 23.27
N GLN A 691 -16.26 19.88 23.19
CA GLN A 691 -17.50 20.64 23.28
C GLN A 691 -17.40 22.01 22.61
N GLN A 692 -18.51 22.50 22.07
CA GLN A 692 -18.60 23.82 21.49
C GLN A 692 -20.01 24.40 21.65
N SER A 693 -20.11 25.73 21.81
CA SER A 693 -21.37 26.45 21.94
C SER A 693 -21.31 27.76 21.16
N VAL A 694 -22.45 28.20 20.63
CA VAL A 694 -22.63 29.57 20.13
C VAL A 694 -22.46 30.60 21.24
N ARG A 695 -22.60 30.19 22.51
CA ARG A 695 -22.39 31.03 23.69
C ARG A 695 -20.95 30.85 24.21
N LYS A 696 -20.25 31.97 24.40
CA LYS A 696 -18.85 31.98 24.84
C LYS A 696 -18.69 31.25 26.17
N GLY A 697 -17.74 30.32 26.24
CA GLY A 697 -17.42 29.57 27.47
C GLY A 697 -18.21 28.27 27.67
N CYS A 698 -19.07 27.87 26.71
CA CYS A 698 -19.91 26.67 26.81
C CYS A 698 -20.69 26.57 28.14
N PRO A 699 -21.45 27.60 28.55
CA PRO A 699 -22.19 27.60 29.82
C PRO A 699 -23.24 26.47 29.90
N GLU A 700 -23.65 25.92 28.75
CA GLU A 700 -24.53 24.75 28.64
C GLU A 700 -23.86 23.42 28.98
N ALA A 701 -22.53 23.35 29.05
CA ALA A 701 -21.83 22.12 29.34
C ALA A 701 -21.99 21.73 30.82
N SER A 702 -22.55 20.55 31.07
CA SER A 702 -22.65 19.97 32.41
C SER A 702 -21.35 19.30 32.90
N LEU A 703 -20.35 19.16 32.04
CA LEU A 703 -19.05 18.53 32.30
C LEU A 703 -17.95 19.36 31.64
N ALA A 704 -16.79 19.48 32.30
CA ALA A 704 -15.60 20.06 31.69
C ALA A 704 -14.93 19.06 30.72
N VAL A 705 -14.21 19.56 29.70
CA VAL A 705 -13.39 18.70 28.84
C VAL A 705 -12.34 17.96 29.69
N GLY A 706 -12.25 16.64 29.51
CA GLY A 706 -11.39 15.73 30.27
C GLY A 706 -12.04 15.13 31.52
N GLU A 707 -13.18 15.65 31.99
CA GLU A 707 -13.91 15.14 33.15
C GLU A 707 -14.62 13.82 32.83
N THR A 708 -14.62 12.89 33.79
CA THR A 708 -15.28 11.58 33.67
C THR A 708 -16.58 11.54 34.46
N VAL A 709 -17.62 10.95 33.88
CA VAL A 709 -18.89 10.73 34.56
C VAL A 709 -19.40 9.32 34.30
N ARG A 710 -20.09 8.76 35.28
CA ARG A 710 -20.88 7.54 35.12
C ARG A 710 -22.33 7.92 34.84
N ARG A 711 -22.84 7.58 33.65
CA ARG A 711 -24.23 7.89 33.27
C ARG A 711 -25.18 6.79 33.76
N ALA A 712 -26.37 7.19 34.20
CA ALA A 712 -27.45 6.28 34.54
C ALA A 712 -27.93 5.48 33.31
N ALA A 713 -28.49 4.29 33.52
CA ALA A 713 -28.99 3.43 32.46
C ALA A 713 -30.12 4.07 31.64
N SER A 714 -30.92 4.93 32.28
CA SER A 714 -32.03 5.67 31.68
C SER A 714 -31.59 6.88 30.84
N SER A 715 -30.37 7.40 31.04
CA SER A 715 -29.89 8.60 30.33
C SER A 715 -29.96 8.42 28.80
N PRO A 716 -30.41 9.43 28.03
CA PRO A 716 -30.46 9.35 26.56
C PRO A 716 -29.11 9.00 25.91
N VAL A 717 -28.01 9.42 26.52
CA VAL A 717 -26.64 9.06 26.09
C VAL A 717 -26.41 7.56 26.24
N THR A 718 -26.74 6.99 27.40
CA THR A 718 -26.62 5.54 27.63
C THR A 718 -27.54 4.74 26.72
N ARG A 719 -28.78 5.19 26.50
CA ARG A 719 -29.73 4.54 25.58
C ARG A 719 -29.23 4.56 24.13
N CYS A 720 -28.67 5.68 23.67
CA CYS A 720 -28.05 5.77 22.34
C CYS A 720 -26.89 4.78 22.19
N LEU A 721 -26.03 4.65 23.21
CA LEU A 721 -24.91 3.69 23.23
C LEU A 721 -25.39 2.23 23.23
N LEU A 722 -26.42 1.90 24.02
CA LEU A 722 -27.02 0.56 24.12
C LEU A 722 -27.70 0.14 22.81
N GLU A 723 -28.53 1.02 22.25
CA GLU A 723 -29.33 0.74 21.04
C GLU A 723 -28.51 0.95 19.76
N SER A 724 -27.36 1.64 19.85
CA SER A 724 -26.44 1.93 18.74
C SER A 724 -27.12 2.63 17.55
N ARG A 725 -28.13 3.48 17.84
CA ARG A 725 -28.88 4.28 16.88
C ARG A 725 -29.06 5.71 17.38
N THR A 726 -29.25 6.65 16.45
CA THR A 726 -29.50 8.05 16.77
C THR A 726 -30.85 8.22 17.46
N LEU A 727 -30.86 8.98 18.56
CA LEU A 727 -32.07 9.33 19.30
C LEU A 727 -32.35 10.82 19.11
N VAL A 728 -33.60 11.19 18.82
CA VAL A 728 -33.99 12.58 18.51
C VAL A 728 -35.26 12.94 19.26
N GLU A 729 -35.22 14.04 20.00
CA GLU A 729 -36.38 14.72 20.58
C GLU A 729 -36.64 16.00 19.77
N ARG A 730 -37.61 15.97 18.86
CA ARG A 730 -37.93 17.11 17.98
C ARG A 730 -38.54 18.28 18.75
N ILE A 731 -39.34 18.00 19.77
CA ILE A 731 -39.96 18.99 20.63
C ILE A 731 -39.76 18.54 22.08
N LEU A 732 -38.84 19.19 22.78
CA LEU A 732 -38.51 18.86 24.18
C LEU A 732 -39.57 19.44 25.14
N ASP A 733 -40.33 18.56 25.81
CA ASP A 733 -41.17 18.96 26.95
C ASP A 733 -40.28 19.15 28.19
N ARG A 734 -40.20 20.39 28.67
CA ARG A 734 -39.31 20.80 29.78
C ARG A 734 -39.72 20.25 31.15
N THR A 735 -40.90 19.64 31.26
CA THR A 735 -41.46 19.13 32.53
C THR A 735 -41.65 17.62 32.53
N ALA A 736 -41.98 17.03 31.39
CA ALA A 736 -42.35 15.62 31.29
C ALA A 736 -41.44 14.77 30.38
N SER A 737 -40.53 15.38 29.60
CA SER A 737 -39.69 14.60 28.68
C SER A 737 -38.68 13.73 29.46
N PRO A 738 -38.57 12.43 29.16
CA PRO A 738 -37.58 11.53 29.76
C PRO A 738 -36.15 12.07 29.66
N TRP A 739 -35.85 12.83 28.60
CA TRP A 739 -34.56 13.49 28.37
C TRP A 739 -34.19 14.53 29.44
N VAL A 740 -35.18 15.05 30.16
CA VAL A 740 -35.06 16.11 31.16
C VAL A 740 -35.19 15.56 32.58
N THR A 741 -35.93 14.47 32.77
CA THR A 741 -36.24 13.86 34.07
C THR A 741 -35.31 12.71 34.47
N GLU A 742 -34.66 12.04 33.50
CA GLU A 742 -33.84 10.84 33.77
C GLU A 742 -32.34 11.13 34.00
N ASP A 743 -31.87 12.35 33.72
CA ASP A 743 -30.50 12.82 33.96
C ASP A 743 -30.54 14.25 34.51
N GLU A 744 -30.33 14.39 35.82
CA GLU A 744 -30.51 15.67 36.52
C GLU A 744 -29.55 16.76 36.02
N SER A 745 -28.29 16.38 35.72
CA SER A 745 -27.24 17.27 35.24
C SER A 745 -27.50 17.79 33.82
N LEU A 746 -27.88 16.89 32.90
CA LEU A 746 -28.20 17.23 31.52
C LEU A 746 -29.54 17.98 31.45
N GLY A 747 -30.53 17.53 32.23
CA GLY A 747 -31.86 18.13 32.30
C GLY A 747 -31.87 19.54 32.86
N ALA A 748 -31.01 19.86 33.85
CA ALA A 748 -30.84 21.22 34.35
C ALA A 748 -30.32 22.16 33.25
N SER A 749 -29.25 21.77 32.55
CA SER A 749 -28.70 22.56 31.44
C SER A 749 -29.72 22.79 30.32
N LEU A 750 -30.42 21.74 29.87
CA LEU A 750 -31.44 21.87 28.82
C LEU A 750 -32.56 22.86 29.19
N ARG A 751 -32.92 22.95 30.49
CA ARG A 751 -33.90 23.91 31.00
C ARG A 751 -33.33 25.33 31.09
N ASP A 752 -32.17 25.50 31.69
CA ASP A 752 -31.61 26.83 31.98
C ASP A 752 -31.29 27.62 30.70
N TYR A 753 -31.06 26.90 29.59
CA TYR A 753 -30.58 27.48 28.33
C TYR A 753 -31.58 27.47 27.16
N ASP A 754 -32.87 27.15 27.44
CA ASP A 754 -34.01 27.06 26.51
C ASP A 754 -33.76 26.17 25.27
N CYS A 755 -33.12 25.02 25.47
CA CYS A 755 -33.00 24.00 24.43
C CYS A 755 -34.38 23.41 24.11
N ARG A 756 -34.76 23.38 22.83
CA ARG A 756 -36.10 22.92 22.40
C ARG A 756 -36.09 21.67 21.53
N SER A 757 -34.92 21.35 20.96
CA SER A 757 -34.72 20.12 20.19
C SER A 757 -33.34 19.57 20.48
N VAL A 758 -33.24 18.26 20.69
CA VAL A 758 -32.00 17.57 21.08
C VAL A 758 -31.87 16.28 20.28
N MET A 759 -30.66 15.96 19.86
CA MET A 759 -30.34 14.63 19.31
C MET A 759 -29.03 14.09 19.87
N VAL A 760 -28.93 12.78 19.98
CA VAL A 760 -27.72 12.07 20.40
C VAL A 760 -27.38 11.02 19.35
N VAL A 761 -26.21 11.18 18.75
CA VAL A 761 -25.71 10.37 17.64
C VAL A 761 -24.59 9.46 18.15
N PRO A 762 -24.61 8.14 17.88
CA PRO A 762 -23.56 7.26 18.35
C PRO A 762 -22.28 7.44 17.52
N VAL A 763 -21.14 7.60 18.18
CA VAL A 763 -19.81 7.68 17.55
C VAL A 763 -19.33 6.25 17.29
N ARG A 764 -19.47 5.77 16.05
CA ARG A 764 -19.21 4.37 15.68
C ARG A 764 -18.20 4.24 14.56
N ALA A 765 -17.23 3.36 14.73
CA ALA A 765 -16.24 3.03 13.71
C ALA A 765 -16.05 1.51 13.63
N ARG A 766 -16.04 0.97 12.41
CA ARG A 766 -15.72 -0.45 12.12
C ARG A 766 -16.51 -1.47 12.97
N GLY A 767 -17.76 -1.14 13.29
CA GLY A 767 -18.65 -2.01 14.08
C GLY A 767 -18.56 -1.84 15.60
N VAL A 768 -17.67 -0.98 16.11
CA VAL A 768 -17.48 -0.69 17.54
C VAL A 768 -18.03 0.70 17.89
N THR A 769 -18.71 0.82 19.03
CA THR A 769 -19.21 2.10 19.56
C THR A 769 -18.14 2.71 20.45
N LEU A 770 -17.64 3.89 20.07
CA LEU A 770 -16.58 4.61 20.78
C LEU A 770 -17.14 5.61 21.79
N GLY A 771 -18.39 6.05 21.59
CA GLY A 771 -18.98 7.16 22.33
C GLY A 771 -20.29 7.65 21.71
N ALA A 772 -20.72 8.85 22.08
CA ALA A 772 -21.90 9.53 21.58
C ALA A 772 -21.68 11.05 21.48
N ALA A 773 -22.22 11.68 20.44
CA ALA A 773 -22.22 13.13 20.25
C ALA A 773 -23.62 13.67 20.49
N THR A 774 -23.75 14.64 21.40
CA THR A 774 -25.01 15.29 21.76
C THR A 774 -25.10 16.65 21.08
N PHE A 775 -26.22 16.93 20.41
CA PHE A 775 -26.49 18.17 19.71
C PHE A 775 -27.77 18.80 20.28
N ALA A 776 -27.76 20.09 20.55
CA ALA A 776 -28.92 20.82 21.06
C ALA A 776 -29.17 22.11 20.25
N ARG A 777 -30.44 22.37 19.92
CA ARG A 777 -30.92 23.59 19.27
C ARG A 777 -31.84 24.39 20.19
N SER A 778 -31.68 25.70 20.16
CA SER A 778 -32.59 26.72 20.71
C SER A 778 -33.56 27.19 19.62
N ARG A 779 -34.46 28.12 19.95
CA ARG A 779 -35.54 28.59 19.05
C ARG A 779 -35.06 29.19 17.72
N ARG A 780 -33.78 29.54 17.58
CA ARG A 780 -33.21 30.18 16.39
C ARG A 780 -33.17 29.28 15.14
N LEU A 781 -32.92 27.98 15.30
CA LEU A 781 -32.66 27.05 14.18
C LEU A 781 -33.83 26.09 13.89
N GLY A 782 -34.98 26.27 14.54
CA GLY A 782 -36.10 25.31 14.44
C GLY A 782 -35.78 23.93 15.04
N PRO A 783 -36.74 22.98 15.04
CA PRO A 783 -36.51 21.60 15.48
C PRO A 783 -35.62 20.82 14.50
N PHE A 784 -34.93 19.77 14.96
CA PHE A 784 -34.18 18.89 14.06
C PHE A 784 -35.10 18.13 13.09
N GLU A 785 -34.85 18.27 11.79
CA GLU A 785 -35.55 17.53 10.73
C GLU A 785 -34.75 16.28 10.29
N GLU A 786 -35.34 15.41 9.45
CA GLU A 786 -34.68 14.17 9.03
C GLU A 786 -33.35 14.41 8.28
N ASP A 787 -33.27 15.50 7.50
CA ASP A 787 -32.06 15.83 6.78
C ASP A 787 -30.94 16.34 7.70
N ASP A 788 -31.30 17.02 8.81
CA ASP A 788 -30.35 17.41 9.86
C ASP A 788 -29.77 16.20 10.56
N VAL A 789 -30.62 15.22 10.89
CA VAL A 789 -30.21 13.96 11.54
C VAL A 789 -29.22 13.21 10.66
N ARG A 790 -29.52 13.07 9.36
CA ARG A 790 -28.62 12.44 8.39
C ARG A 790 -27.30 13.19 8.24
N LEU A 791 -27.32 14.53 8.35
CA LEU A 791 -26.10 15.35 8.25
C LEU A 791 -25.22 15.13 9.47
N ALA A 792 -25.79 15.15 10.67
CA ALA A 792 -25.06 14.88 11.89
C ALA A 792 -24.52 13.43 11.96
N GLU A 793 -25.29 12.45 11.51
CA GLU A 793 -24.81 11.05 11.38
C GLU A 793 -23.60 10.93 10.46
N GLU A 794 -23.61 11.60 9.31
CA GLU A 794 -22.49 11.59 8.37
C GLU A 794 -21.24 12.29 8.95
N LEU A 795 -21.41 13.44 9.61
CA LEU A 795 -20.31 14.15 10.29
C LEU A 795 -19.70 13.31 11.41
N VAL A 796 -20.55 12.74 12.28
CA VAL A 796 -20.12 11.91 13.40
C VAL A 796 -19.48 10.61 12.91
N SER A 797 -19.97 10.01 11.82
CA SER A 797 -19.39 8.82 11.19
C SER A 797 -17.96 9.08 10.69
N ARG A 798 -17.72 10.23 10.04
CA ARG A 798 -16.37 10.63 9.59
C ARG A 798 -15.44 10.87 10.76
N ALA A 799 -15.88 11.65 11.74
CA ALA A 799 -15.12 11.90 12.97
C ALA A 799 -14.83 10.60 13.73
N ALA A 800 -15.77 9.65 13.78
CA ALA A 800 -15.58 8.37 14.44
C ALA A 800 -14.43 7.56 13.82
N VAL A 801 -14.26 7.59 12.49
CA VAL A 801 -13.13 6.93 11.83
C VAL A 801 -11.81 7.60 12.20
N CYS A 802 -11.76 8.94 12.24
CA CYS A 802 -10.57 9.68 12.65
C CYS A 802 -10.23 9.44 14.13
N ILE A 803 -11.23 9.42 15.01
CA ILE A 803 -11.10 9.08 16.44
C ILE A 803 -10.60 7.64 16.62
N ASP A 804 -11.12 6.67 15.85
CA ASP A 804 -10.63 5.28 15.87
C ASP A 804 -9.16 5.18 15.44
N ASN A 805 -8.76 5.93 14.41
CA ASN A 805 -7.39 5.99 13.94
C ASN A 805 -6.45 6.62 14.98
N ALA A 806 -6.84 7.76 15.57
CA ALA A 806 -6.09 8.41 16.63
C ALA A 806 -5.92 7.49 17.85
N ARG A 807 -6.99 6.80 18.27
CA ARG A 807 -6.94 5.80 19.36
C ARG A 807 -5.95 4.67 19.07
N ARG A 808 -5.97 4.10 17.86
CA ARG A 808 -5.03 3.03 17.46
C ARG A 808 -3.59 3.51 17.51
N PHE A 809 -3.34 4.71 17.01
CA PHE A 809 -2.03 5.35 17.06
C PHE A 809 -1.55 5.54 18.50
N THR A 810 -2.42 6.02 19.41
CA THR A 810 -2.11 6.13 20.85
C THR A 810 -1.75 4.77 21.45
N ARG A 811 -2.48 3.70 21.12
CA ARG A 811 -2.20 2.35 21.62
C ARG A 811 -0.83 1.84 21.18
N GLU A 812 -0.54 1.97 19.90
CA GLU A 812 0.71 1.52 19.29
C GLU A 812 1.90 2.27 19.89
N ARG A 813 1.80 3.60 20.01
CA ARG A 813 2.85 4.44 20.61
C ARG A 813 3.10 4.11 22.09
N THR A 814 2.06 3.87 22.88
CA THR A 814 2.20 3.49 24.30
C THR A 814 2.84 2.11 24.47
N ALA A 815 2.49 1.15 23.60
CA ALA A 815 3.09 -0.18 23.61
C ALA A 815 4.60 -0.14 23.24
N ALA A 816 4.94 0.57 22.17
CA ALA A 816 6.30 0.82 21.69
C ALA A 816 7.20 1.41 22.80
N ARG A 817 6.79 2.52 23.43
CA ARG A 817 7.54 3.17 24.51
C ARG A 817 7.72 2.30 25.74
N SER A 818 6.71 1.50 26.08
CA SER A 818 6.81 0.57 27.21
C SER A 818 7.87 -0.49 26.96
N MET A 819 7.91 -1.06 25.75
CA MET A 819 8.92 -2.03 25.35
C MET A 819 10.34 -1.44 25.41
N GLN A 820 10.56 -0.24 24.89
CA GLN A 820 11.86 0.46 24.92
C GLN A 820 12.42 0.60 26.33
N ARG A 821 11.58 1.01 27.29
CA ARG A 821 11.97 1.15 28.70
C ARG A 821 12.45 -0.16 29.32
N TYR A 822 11.89 -1.30 28.92
CA TYR A 822 12.33 -2.61 29.41
C TYR A 822 13.64 -3.09 28.76
N LEU A 823 14.00 -2.57 27.58
CA LEU A 823 15.23 -2.91 26.89
C LEU A 823 16.46 -2.15 27.42
N LEU A 824 16.27 -1.01 28.09
CA LEU A 824 17.32 -0.23 28.74
C LEU A 824 17.59 -0.70 30.19
N PRO A 825 18.79 -0.42 30.75
CA PRO A 825 19.08 -0.73 32.15
C PRO A 825 18.14 0.04 33.08
N GLN A 826 17.45 -0.66 33.99
CA GLN A 826 16.59 -0.03 35.01
C GLN A 826 17.42 0.58 36.15
N GLU A 827 18.55 -0.05 36.48
CA GLU A 827 19.52 0.42 37.47
C GLU A 827 20.95 0.18 36.97
N LEU A 828 21.82 1.17 37.13
CA LEU A 828 23.25 1.07 36.82
C LEU A 828 24.07 1.09 38.11
N THR A 829 25.08 0.21 38.21
CA THR A 829 26.02 0.18 39.34
C THR A 829 27.46 0.13 38.86
N GLY A 830 28.20 1.21 39.08
CA GLY A 830 29.66 1.27 38.87
C GLY A 830 30.51 0.61 39.97
N GLY A 831 29.87 -0.11 40.91
CA GLY A 831 30.59 -0.80 41.98
C GLY A 831 31.33 0.16 42.90
N SER A 832 32.53 -0.25 43.35
CA SER A 832 33.47 0.64 44.05
C SER A 832 34.34 1.47 43.09
N ALA A 833 34.42 1.07 41.82
CA ALA A 833 35.32 1.65 40.82
C ALA A 833 34.80 2.96 40.23
N LEU A 834 33.49 3.10 40.03
CA LEU A 834 32.87 4.25 39.36
C LEU A 834 31.61 4.71 40.09
N ALA A 835 31.43 6.03 40.22
CA ALA A 835 30.10 6.61 40.43
C ALA A 835 29.47 6.90 39.07
N VAL A 836 28.23 6.46 38.82
CA VAL A 836 27.60 6.54 37.49
C VAL A 836 26.24 7.22 37.55
N ALA A 837 25.90 7.97 36.50
CA ALA A 837 24.57 8.52 36.27
C ALA A 837 24.27 8.50 34.77
N SER A 838 23.02 8.28 34.39
CA SER A 838 22.62 8.14 33.00
C SER A 838 21.30 8.83 32.68
N TRP A 839 21.18 9.30 31.45
CA TRP A 839 19.96 9.89 30.90
C TRP A 839 19.66 9.33 29.53
N TYR A 840 18.37 9.21 29.25
CA TYR A 840 17.85 8.78 27.97
C TYR A 840 16.65 9.64 27.60
N LEU A 841 16.74 10.37 26.49
CA LEU A 841 15.67 11.19 25.96
C LEU A 841 15.26 10.63 24.60
N PRO A 842 14.04 10.07 24.48
CA PRO A 842 13.57 9.55 23.21
C PRO A 842 13.17 10.68 22.25
N ALA A 843 13.39 10.47 20.96
CA ALA A 843 12.97 11.37 19.88
C ALA A 843 11.43 11.51 19.78
N ASP A 844 10.95 12.64 19.25
CA ASP A 844 9.50 12.84 18.97
C ASP A 844 9.07 12.36 17.56
N VAL A 845 9.60 11.22 17.13
CA VAL A 845 9.27 10.61 15.83
C VAL A 845 8.01 9.73 15.95
N PRO A 846 7.13 9.65 14.93
CA PRO A 846 5.90 8.84 14.98
C PRO A 846 6.11 7.35 15.29
N SER A 847 7.32 6.82 15.06
CA SER A 847 7.72 5.43 15.30
C SER A 847 7.97 5.08 16.78
N GLY A 848 8.12 6.09 17.65
CA GLY A 848 8.02 5.95 19.11
C GLY A 848 9.09 5.11 19.83
N VAL A 849 10.12 4.63 19.14
CA VAL A 849 11.25 3.84 19.68
C VAL A 849 12.50 4.12 18.86
N GLY A 850 13.68 4.21 19.45
CA GLY A 850 14.94 4.28 18.68
C GLY A 850 16.04 3.37 19.21
N GLY A 851 17.22 3.53 18.59
CA GLY A 851 18.33 2.58 18.57
C GLY A 851 19.39 2.78 19.65
N ASP A 852 19.40 3.93 20.31
CA ASP A 852 20.38 4.32 21.32
C ASP A 852 20.33 3.45 22.58
N TRP A 853 21.51 3.13 23.11
CA TRP A 853 21.64 2.39 24.36
C TRP A 853 22.97 2.61 25.07
N PHE A 854 22.99 2.24 26.34
CA PHE A 854 24.18 2.22 27.18
C PHE A 854 24.09 1.08 28.20
N ASP A 855 25.23 0.69 28.76
CA ASP A 855 25.28 -0.23 29.90
C ASP A 855 26.54 -0.01 30.76
N VAL A 856 26.48 -0.46 32.01
CA VAL A 856 27.61 -0.46 32.96
C VAL A 856 27.77 -1.88 33.49
N ILE A 857 28.85 -2.55 33.11
CA ILE A 857 29.03 -4.00 33.30
C ILE A 857 30.18 -4.25 34.29
N PRO A 858 29.92 -4.85 35.47
CA PRO A 858 30.97 -5.28 36.39
C PRO A 858 31.81 -6.41 35.79
N LEU A 859 33.14 -6.25 35.79
CA LEU A 859 34.11 -7.22 35.29
C LEU A 859 34.92 -7.85 36.42
N SER A 860 35.82 -8.77 36.08
CA SER A 860 36.76 -9.37 37.03
C SER A 860 37.74 -8.33 37.62
N GLY A 861 38.20 -8.57 38.84
CA GLY A 861 39.22 -7.72 39.49
C GLY A 861 38.71 -6.34 39.92
N ALA A 862 37.42 -6.22 40.26
CA ALA A 862 36.74 -4.96 40.59
C ALA A 862 36.70 -3.92 39.44
N ARG A 863 37.07 -4.33 38.22
CA ARG A 863 37.03 -3.47 37.03
C ARG A 863 35.59 -3.29 36.54
N VAL A 864 35.34 -2.22 35.80
CA VAL A 864 34.01 -1.91 35.26
C VAL A 864 34.12 -1.52 33.80
N ALA A 865 33.25 -2.10 32.98
CA ALA A 865 33.06 -1.71 31.59
C ALA A 865 31.93 -0.69 31.45
N LEU A 866 32.15 0.31 30.61
CA LEU A 866 31.19 1.32 30.18
C LEU A 866 30.95 1.14 28.70
N VAL A 867 29.68 1.17 28.29
CA VAL A 867 29.30 0.99 26.89
C VAL A 867 28.25 2.02 26.50
N VAL A 868 28.40 2.57 25.31
CA VAL A 868 27.37 3.33 24.61
C VAL A 868 27.35 2.87 23.16
N GLY A 869 26.16 2.85 22.55
CA GLY A 869 26.04 2.54 21.14
C GLY A 869 24.72 3.05 20.57
N ASP A 870 24.69 3.11 19.25
CA ASP A 870 23.53 3.50 18.47
C ASP A 870 23.33 2.49 17.32
N VAL A 871 22.07 2.23 16.99
CA VAL A 871 21.66 1.38 15.90
C VAL A 871 20.96 2.24 14.86
N ALA A 872 21.52 2.28 13.65
CA ALA A 872 21.00 3.12 12.59
C ALA A 872 19.52 2.82 12.27
N GLY A 873 18.69 3.87 12.33
CA GLY A 873 17.26 3.84 12.03
C GLY A 873 16.36 3.89 13.27
N HIS A 874 15.07 4.13 13.06
CA HIS A 874 14.09 4.29 14.14
C HIS A 874 12.97 3.24 14.05
N GLY A 875 12.38 2.91 15.21
CA GLY A 875 11.24 2.01 15.35
C GLY A 875 11.59 0.67 15.99
N ILE A 876 10.62 -0.24 15.99
CA ILE A 876 10.69 -1.51 16.75
C ILE A 876 11.87 -2.40 16.32
N ASN A 877 12.25 -2.38 15.04
CA ASN A 877 13.37 -3.17 14.53
C ASN A 877 14.72 -2.67 15.06
N ALA A 878 14.94 -1.35 15.12
CA ALA A 878 16.14 -0.76 15.69
C ALA A 878 16.25 -1.10 17.18
N ALA A 879 15.15 -0.98 17.93
CA ALA A 879 15.06 -1.34 19.34
C ALA A 879 15.35 -2.83 19.60
N ALA A 880 14.82 -3.72 18.76
CA ALA A 880 15.07 -5.15 18.86
C ALA A 880 16.55 -5.48 18.62
N THR A 881 17.18 -4.85 17.62
CA THR A 881 18.61 -5.02 17.35
C THR A 881 19.46 -4.45 18.48
N MET A 882 19.12 -3.27 19.01
CA MET A 882 19.73 -2.69 20.19
C MET A 882 19.72 -3.66 21.38
N GLY A 883 18.56 -4.25 21.70
CA GLY A 883 18.43 -5.22 22.79
C GLY A 883 19.31 -6.47 22.60
N ARG A 884 19.48 -6.93 21.35
CA ARG A 884 20.38 -8.03 21.00
C ARG A 884 21.85 -7.66 21.15
N LEU A 885 22.25 -6.48 20.66
CA LEU A 885 23.62 -5.99 20.76
C LEU A 885 24.03 -5.77 22.22
N ARG A 886 23.17 -5.12 23.01
CA ARG A 886 23.38 -4.95 24.45
C ARG A 886 23.59 -6.29 25.16
N THR A 887 22.75 -7.29 24.85
CA THR A 887 22.88 -8.64 25.42
C THR A 887 24.16 -9.34 24.96
N ALA A 888 24.53 -9.19 23.69
CA ALA A 888 25.76 -9.74 23.14
C ALA A 888 27.00 -9.13 23.81
N VAL A 889 27.07 -7.79 23.92
CA VAL A 889 28.15 -7.09 24.61
C VAL A 889 28.27 -7.54 26.05
N ARG A 890 27.15 -7.67 26.78
CA ARG A 890 27.19 -8.19 28.16
C ARG A 890 27.71 -9.62 28.25
N THR A 891 27.40 -10.45 27.26
CA THR A 891 27.89 -11.83 27.17
C THR A 891 29.39 -11.88 26.87
N LEU A 892 29.85 -11.09 25.89
CA LEU A 892 31.25 -10.99 25.51
C LEU A 892 32.10 -10.36 26.62
N ALA A 893 31.59 -9.34 27.31
CA ALA A 893 32.22 -8.71 28.46
C ALA A 893 32.44 -9.69 29.62
N ASN A 894 31.52 -10.64 29.83
CA ASN A 894 31.70 -11.71 30.83
C ASN A 894 32.81 -12.70 30.46
N LEU A 895 33.24 -12.76 29.20
CA LEU A 895 34.42 -13.52 28.76
C LEU A 895 35.73 -12.75 28.99
N ASP A 896 35.64 -11.51 29.47
CA ASP A 896 36.77 -10.66 29.86
C ASP A 896 37.75 -10.36 28.71
N LEU A 897 37.19 -10.22 27.50
CA LEU A 897 37.91 -9.87 26.27
C LEU A 897 38.42 -8.42 26.30
N SER A 898 39.51 -8.14 25.58
CA SER A 898 39.96 -6.76 25.39
C SER A 898 38.93 -5.95 24.58
N PRO A 899 38.89 -4.61 24.72
CA PRO A 899 37.93 -3.78 23.98
C PRO A 899 37.95 -3.99 22.45
N ASP A 900 39.12 -4.15 21.86
CA ASP A 900 39.30 -4.40 20.42
C ASP A 900 38.79 -5.79 20.00
N GLU A 901 39.11 -6.84 20.75
CA GLU A 901 38.61 -8.20 20.49
C GLU A 901 37.09 -8.30 20.67
N LEU A 902 36.54 -7.62 21.69
CA LEU A 902 35.11 -7.58 21.93
C LEU A 902 34.36 -6.94 20.77
N LEU A 903 34.85 -5.80 20.26
CA LEU A 903 34.25 -5.13 19.10
C LEU A 903 34.36 -5.98 17.84
N ALA A 904 35.48 -6.71 17.63
CA ALA A 904 35.62 -7.63 16.50
C ALA A 904 34.59 -8.77 16.56
N HIS A 905 34.38 -9.39 17.72
CA HIS A 905 33.35 -10.41 17.89
C HIS A 905 31.93 -9.84 17.76
N LEU A 906 31.71 -8.60 18.17
CA LEU A 906 30.43 -7.92 17.99
C LEU A 906 30.14 -7.62 16.51
N ASP A 907 31.17 -7.24 15.75
CA ASP A 907 31.11 -7.02 14.28
C ASP A 907 30.73 -8.32 13.56
N ASP A 908 31.40 -9.44 13.88
CA ASP A 908 31.07 -10.78 13.36
C ASP A 908 29.62 -11.17 13.65
N LEU A 909 29.13 -10.87 14.86
CA LEU A 909 27.74 -11.11 15.23
C LEU A 909 26.80 -10.28 14.36
N VAL A 910 27.05 -8.97 14.17
CA VAL A 910 26.23 -8.09 13.32
C VAL A 910 26.21 -8.58 11.87
N ILE A 911 27.36 -8.96 11.31
CA ILE A 911 27.47 -9.53 9.96
C ILE A 911 26.63 -10.81 9.85
N GLY A 912 26.69 -11.68 10.87
CA GLY A 912 25.86 -12.89 10.94
C GLY A 912 24.36 -12.58 11.04
N LEU A 913 23.97 -11.51 11.74
CA LEU A 913 22.58 -11.06 11.84
C LEU A 913 22.05 -10.52 10.50
N MET A 914 22.90 -9.82 9.74
CA MET A 914 22.59 -9.37 8.39
C MET A 914 22.43 -10.57 7.43
N GLY A 915 23.36 -11.53 7.44
CA GLY A 915 23.30 -12.72 6.57
C GLY A 915 22.19 -13.74 6.91
N ALA A 916 21.76 -13.80 8.17
CA ALA A 916 20.61 -14.61 8.58
C ALA A 916 19.26 -14.02 8.15
N HIS A 917 19.17 -12.70 7.94
CA HIS A 917 17.97 -12.09 7.35
C HIS A 917 17.96 -12.23 5.83
N ASP A 918 19.12 -12.30 5.16
CA ASP A 918 19.17 -12.59 3.71
C ASP A 918 18.86 -14.05 3.34
N SER A 919 18.91 -14.99 4.29
CA SER A 919 18.56 -16.40 4.04
C SER A 919 17.08 -16.74 4.23
N ASP A 920 16.31 -15.89 4.94
CA ASP A 920 14.85 -16.00 5.09
C ASP A 920 14.07 -14.80 4.48
N ALA A 921 14.75 -13.78 3.94
CA ALA A 921 14.15 -12.63 3.26
C ALA A 921 14.69 -12.48 1.82
N SER A 922 14.30 -13.39 0.93
CA SER A 922 14.45 -13.20 -0.52
C SER A 922 13.10 -13.09 -1.25
N THR A 923 12.11 -12.44 -0.62
CA THR A 923 10.89 -11.94 -1.30
C THR A 923 10.32 -10.67 -0.65
N ALA A 924 10.91 -9.50 -0.94
CA ALA A 924 10.24 -8.21 -0.86
C ALA A 924 11.01 -7.19 -1.73
N THR A 925 10.32 -6.57 -2.70
CA THR A 925 10.80 -5.32 -3.32
C THR A 925 9.82 -4.22 -2.97
N GLU A 926 10.37 -3.20 -2.30
CA GLU A 926 10.13 -1.76 -2.51
C GLU A 926 8.66 -1.33 -2.66
N ASP A 927 7.97 -1.21 -1.52
CA ASP A 927 7.22 0.02 -1.28
C ASP A 927 8.26 1.09 -0.89
N GLU A 928 8.29 2.18 -1.67
CA GLU A 928 8.94 3.45 -1.31
C GLU A 928 8.16 4.07 -0.14
N ASP A 929 8.40 3.55 1.06
CA ASP A 929 8.48 4.26 2.33
C ASP A 929 8.65 3.22 3.45
N ALA A 930 9.79 3.27 4.15
CA ALA A 930 10.26 2.36 5.20
C ALA A 930 11.03 1.10 4.74
N GLY A 931 12.11 1.31 4.01
CA GLY A 931 13.16 0.33 3.77
C GLY A 931 14.55 0.92 3.98
N THR A 932 14.84 1.50 5.15
CA THR A 932 16.23 1.72 5.55
C THR A 932 16.89 0.34 5.67
N ALA A 933 17.62 -0.06 4.64
CA ALA A 933 18.63 -1.11 4.77
C ALA A 933 19.43 -0.79 6.04
N PHE A 934 19.49 -1.73 6.97
CA PHE A 934 20.16 -1.55 8.26
C PHE A 934 21.59 -1.01 8.02
N MET A 935 21.79 0.29 8.25
CA MET A 935 23.05 0.99 7.99
C MET A 935 24.00 0.82 9.18
N GLY A 936 24.30 -0.43 9.56
CA GLY A 936 25.23 -0.74 10.64
C GLY A 936 24.81 -0.25 12.04
N ALA A 937 25.67 -0.51 13.01
CA ALA A 937 25.54 -0.01 14.38
C ALA A 937 26.87 0.59 14.84
N THR A 938 26.82 1.61 15.69
CA THR A 938 28.00 2.20 16.31
C THR A 938 28.12 1.74 17.77
N CYS A 939 29.35 1.61 18.27
CA CYS A 939 29.59 1.19 19.64
C CYS A 939 30.93 1.73 20.16
N LEU A 940 30.94 2.22 21.40
CA LEU A 940 32.15 2.52 22.15
C LEU A 940 32.16 1.68 23.42
N TYR A 941 33.27 0.98 23.64
CA TYR A 941 33.48 0.11 24.79
C TYR A 941 34.73 0.56 25.55
N ALA A 942 34.59 0.80 26.85
CA ALA A 942 35.66 1.26 27.73
C ALA A 942 35.75 0.40 28.99
N VAL A 943 36.95 0.03 29.43
CA VAL A 943 37.19 -0.75 30.65
C VAL A 943 38.06 0.06 31.59
N TYR A 944 37.55 0.37 32.78
CA TYR A 944 38.31 1.04 33.83
C TYR A 944 38.73 0.08 34.93
N ASP A 945 40.01 0.11 35.27
CA ASP A 945 40.60 -0.61 36.40
C ASP A 945 40.89 0.33 37.58
N PRO A 946 40.16 0.21 38.70
CA PRO A 946 40.34 1.09 39.86
C PRO A 946 41.63 0.82 40.65
N VAL A 947 42.31 -0.31 40.40
CA VAL A 947 43.57 -0.67 41.07
C VAL A 947 44.76 -0.05 40.34
N SER A 948 44.84 -0.28 39.02
CA SER A 948 45.93 0.25 38.19
C SER A 948 45.67 1.68 37.69
N ARG A 949 44.45 2.20 37.87
CA ARG A 949 43.96 3.48 37.34
C ARG A 949 43.94 3.58 35.83
N ARG A 950 44.04 2.44 35.14
CA ARG A 950 44.08 2.38 33.68
C ARG A 950 42.68 2.25 33.09
N CYS A 951 42.44 3.00 32.03
CA CYS A 951 41.23 2.95 31.22
C CYS A 951 41.62 2.53 29.80
N THR A 952 41.08 1.42 29.32
CA THR A 952 41.29 0.94 27.95
C THR A 952 40.01 1.11 27.15
N LEU A 953 40.07 1.78 26.00
CA LEU A 953 38.89 2.13 25.19
C LEU A 953 39.09 1.72 23.73
N ALA A 954 38.01 1.29 23.08
CA ALA A 954 37.94 1.12 21.63
C ALA A 954 36.58 1.60 21.10
N ARG A 955 36.54 2.04 19.84
CA ARG A 955 35.30 2.51 19.19
C ARG A 955 35.11 1.95 17.78
N ALA A 956 33.87 1.60 17.46
CA ALA A 956 33.38 1.18 16.15
C ALA A 956 32.40 2.23 15.63
N GLY A 957 32.86 3.15 14.78
CA GLY A 957 32.07 4.21 14.17
C GLY A 957 31.47 5.27 15.12
N HIS A 958 31.59 5.10 16.44
CA HIS A 958 30.95 5.95 17.44
C HIS A 958 31.74 7.23 17.75
N LEU A 959 31.06 8.23 18.33
CA LEU A 959 31.65 9.50 18.74
C LEU A 959 32.72 9.32 19.83
N PRO A 960 33.76 10.18 19.86
CA PRO A 960 34.83 10.10 20.85
C PRO A 960 34.33 10.51 22.25
N PRO A 961 34.82 9.89 23.34
CA PRO A 961 34.39 10.23 24.69
C PRO A 961 35.02 11.55 25.15
N VAL A 962 34.34 12.24 26.06
CA VAL A 962 34.88 13.43 26.73
C VAL A 962 35.41 13.04 28.11
N ILE A 963 36.67 13.39 28.40
CA ILE A 963 37.31 13.15 29.69
C ILE A 963 37.55 14.50 30.38
N VAL A 964 37.06 14.65 31.60
CA VAL A 964 37.33 15.83 32.43
C VAL A 964 38.22 15.45 33.59
N GLY A 965 39.41 16.04 33.65
CA GLY A 965 40.32 15.84 34.78
C GLY A 965 39.77 16.47 36.07
N PRO A 966 40.27 16.08 37.26
CA PRO A 966 39.84 16.65 38.53
C PRO A 966 40.08 18.17 38.64
N GLY A 967 40.97 18.73 37.80
CA GLY A 967 41.22 20.18 37.68
C GLY A 967 40.24 20.93 36.77
N GLY A 968 39.24 20.28 36.18
CA GLY A 968 38.20 20.91 35.35
C GLY A 968 38.53 21.07 33.87
N GLY A 969 39.69 20.62 33.40
CA GLY A 969 40.00 20.59 31.95
C GLY A 969 39.26 19.45 31.27
N ALA A 970 38.44 19.76 30.26
CA ALA A 970 37.77 18.79 29.40
C ALA A 970 38.61 18.52 28.14
N ASP A 971 38.86 17.24 27.85
CA ASP A 971 39.61 16.77 26.69
C ASP A 971 38.75 15.80 25.87
N ILE A 972 38.65 16.04 24.56
CA ILE A 972 37.96 15.15 23.63
C ILE A 972 39.00 14.15 23.15
N LEU A 973 38.84 12.88 23.54
CA LEU A 973 39.87 11.89 23.33
C LEU A 973 39.98 11.47 21.86
N ASP A 974 41.15 11.69 21.24
CA ASP A 974 41.45 11.23 19.88
C ASP A 974 41.70 9.72 19.85
N LEU A 975 40.61 8.95 19.75
CA LEU A 975 40.63 7.49 19.59
C LEU A 975 40.67 7.12 18.10
N PRO A 976 41.49 6.13 17.66
CA PRO A 976 41.41 5.59 16.31
C PRO A 976 39.98 5.17 15.97
N ALA A 977 39.44 5.69 14.86
CA ALA A 977 38.08 5.39 14.42
C ALA A 977 38.06 4.04 13.68
N GLY A 978 37.49 3.01 14.30
CA GLY A 978 37.09 1.80 13.58
C GLY A 978 35.83 2.03 12.74
N PRO A 979 35.55 1.21 11.72
CA PRO A 979 34.31 1.29 10.95
C PRO A 979 33.07 1.02 11.85
N PRO A 980 31.87 1.49 11.48
CA PRO A 980 30.64 0.98 12.07
C PRO A 980 30.54 -0.55 11.97
N LEU A 981 29.90 -1.16 12.96
CA LEU A 981 29.67 -2.60 13.03
C LEU A 981 28.81 -3.07 11.85
N GLY A 982 29.16 -4.21 11.26
CA GLY A 982 28.52 -4.80 10.08
C GLY A 982 29.25 -4.56 8.76
N LEU A 983 30.34 -3.76 8.76
CA LEU A 983 31.09 -3.47 7.53
C LEU A 983 32.24 -4.46 7.28
N GLY A 984 32.86 -5.08 8.29
CA GLY A 984 33.73 -6.25 8.12
C GLY A 984 35.08 -6.06 7.39
N TYR A 985 35.55 -4.83 7.13
CA TYR A 985 36.75 -4.59 6.30
C TYR A 985 38.00 -4.11 7.06
N LEU A 986 37.92 -3.69 8.34
CA LEU A 986 39.06 -3.14 9.10
C LEU A 986 39.04 -3.59 10.57
N PRO A 987 40.21 -3.87 11.20
CA PRO A 987 40.30 -4.23 12.61
C PRO A 987 40.08 -3.02 13.54
N PHE A 988 39.56 -3.27 14.73
CA PHE A 988 39.43 -2.26 15.78
C PHE A 988 40.74 -2.12 16.58
N GLN A 989 41.01 -0.91 17.08
CA GLN A 989 42.20 -0.62 17.88
C GLN A 989 41.81 -0.07 19.24
N SER A 990 42.47 -0.58 20.30
CA SER A 990 42.31 -0.09 21.66
C SER A 990 43.39 0.93 22.05
N VAL A 991 43.03 1.91 22.88
CA VAL A 991 43.91 2.92 23.47
C VAL A 991 43.85 2.80 24.99
N GLU A 992 45.01 2.89 25.64
CA GLU A 992 45.14 2.78 27.09
C GLU A 992 45.59 4.13 27.68
N LEU A 993 44.90 4.58 28.73
CA LEU A 993 45.13 5.86 29.40
C LEU A 993 45.16 5.66 30.91
N GLU A 994 45.95 6.47 31.61
CA GLU A 994 45.91 6.55 33.07
C GLU A 994 44.99 7.70 33.51
N LEU A 995 43.99 7.40 34.33
CA LEU A 995 43.03 8.38 34.83
C LEU A 995 43.19 8.61 36.32
N ALA A 996 43.39 9.88 36.71
CA ALA A 996 43.39 10.29 38.11
C ALA A 996 42.05 9.94 38.80
N GLU A 997 42.07 9.87 40.13
CA GLU A 997 40.85 9.75 40.92
C GLU A 997 39.98 11.00 40.74
N GLY A 998 38.66 10.82 40.64
CA GLY A 998 37.71 11.91 40.48
C GLY A 998 37.55 12.42 39.04
N SER A 999 38.33 11.91 38.07
CA SER A 999 38.14 12.17 36.64
C SER A 999 36.74 11.76 36.20
N LEU A 1000 36.12 12.55 35.32
CA LEU A 1000 34.81 12.29 34.74
C LEU A 1000 34.97 11.77 33.32
N ILE A 1001 34.31 10.65 33.00
CA ILE A 1001 34.19 10.10 31.66
C ILE A 1001 32.73 10.33 31.23
N ALA A 1002 32.54 10.98 30.08
CA ALA A 1002 31.23 11.17 29.47
C ALA A 1002 31.15 10.42 28.14
N LEU A 1003 30.21 9.49 28.06
CA LEU A 1003 29.82 8.76 26.86
C LEU A 1003 28.43 9.24 26.44
N TYR A 1004 28.22 9.46 25.15
CA TYR A 1004 27.00 10.06 24.62
C TYR A 1004 26.77 9.66 23.17
N THR A 1005 25.52 9.73 22.72
CA THR A 1005 25.12 9.51 21.33
C THR A 1005 25.00 10.85 20.59
N ASP A 1006 24.86 10.79 19.27
CA ASP A 1006 24.80 11.95 18.39
C ASP A 1006 23.57 12.83 18.66
N GLY A 1007 22.41 12.27 19.01
CA GLY A 1007 21.20 13.05 19.31
C GLY A 1007 21.32 14.01 20.51
N LEU A 1008 22.39 13.92 21.32
CA LEU A 1008 22.71 14.91 22.35
C LEU A 1008 23.40 16.17 21.78
N ILE A 1009 24.15 16.03 20.69
CA ILE A 1009 25.01 17.08 20.12
C ILE A 1009 24.55 17.55 18.73
N GLU A 1010 23.81 16.72 17.99
CA GLU A 1010 23.26 17.02 16.67
C GLU A 1010 21.88 17.67 16.79
N SER A 1011 21.74 18.86 16.20
CA SER A 1011 20.45 19.53 16.02
C SER A 1011 20.32 20.01 14.57
N PHE A 1012 19.10 20.07 14.02
CA PHE A 1012 18.84 20.42 12.61
C PHE A 1012 19.49 21.75 12.16
N ASP A 1013 19.85 22.62 13.10
CA ASP A 1013 20.44 23.94 12.89
C ASP A 1013 21.97 24.02 13.15
N ARG A 1014 22.66 22.93 13.55
CA ARG A 1014 24.05 23.01 14.05
C ARG A 1014 24.97 21.87 13.62
N ASP A 1015 26.24 22.23 13.53
CA ASP A 1015 27.36 21.33 13.25
C ASP A 1015 27.80 20.55 14.50
N ILE A 1016 28.21 19.30 14.31
CA ILE A 1016 28.62 18.33 15.34
C ILE A 1016 29.76 18.90 16.20
N ASP A 1017 30.75 19.54 15.57
CA ASP A 1017 31.94 20.09 16.25
C ASP A 1017 31.57 21.19 17.26
N VAL A 1018 30.51 21.95 16.98
CA VAL A 1018 29.99 23.00 17.87
C VAL A 1018 29.27 22.37 19.07
N GLY A 1019 28.51 21.30 18.85
CA GLY A 1019 27.87 20.52 19.91
C GLY A 1019 28.89 19.89 20.87
N LEU A 1020 29.95 19.28 20.32
CA LEU A 1020 31.06 18.69 21.07
C LEU A 1020 31.79 19.71 21.94
N SER A 1021 32.12 20.87 21.39
CA SER A 1021 32.80 21.95 22.12
C SER A 1021 31.98 22.42 23.32
N ARG A 1022 30.66 22.58 23.14
CA ARG A 1022 29.73 22.99 24.21
C ARG A 1022 29.57 21.93 25.29
N LEU A 1023 29.49 20.65 24.90
CA LEU A 1023 29.47 19.55 25.85
C LEU A 1023 30.73 19.59 26.73
N GLY A 1024 31.91 19.80 26.12
CA GLY A 1024 33.16 20.02 26.84
C GLY A 1024 33.09 21.20 27.82
N ASP A 1025 32.61 22.36 27.38
CA ASP A 1025 32.48 23.57 28.21
C ASP A 1025 31.56 23.36 29.42
N VAL A 1026 30.43 22.67 29.24
CA VAL A 1026 29.47 22.41 30.32
C VAL A 1026 30.04 21.39 31.32
N LEU A 1027 30.70 20.34 30.84
CA LEU A 1027 31.31 19.31 31.68
C LEU A 1027 32.56 19.81 32.43
N ALA A 1028 33.28 20.80 31.88
CA ALA A 1028 34.43 21.44 32.52
C ALA A 1028 34.09 22.16 33.83
N MET A 1029 32.81 22.54 34.04
CA MET A 1029 32.36 23.22 35.26
C MET A 1029 32.02 22.21 36.37
N PRO A 1030 32.81 22.10 37.46
CA PRO A 1030 32.60 21.09 38.49
C PRO A 1030 31.27 21.32 39.23
N ARG A 1031 30.51 20.23 39.46
CA ARG A 1031 29.30 20.24 40.29
C ARG A 1031 29.37 19.17 41.39
N PRO A 1032 28.61 19.35 42.48
CA PRO A 1032 28.61 18.43 43.62
C PRO A 1032 28.18 16.99 43.28
N THR A 1033 27.22 16.84 42.38
CA THR A 1033 26.63 15.53 42.03
C THR A 1033 26.64 15.29 40.53
N LEU A 1034 26.67 14.02 40.12
CA LEU A 1034 26.59 13.67 38.69
C LEU A 1034 25.21 14.02 38.14
N GLU A 1035 24.16 13.89 38.96
CA GLU A 1035 22.78 14.18 38.61
C GLU A 1035 22.58 15.64 38.19
N GLU A 1036 23.18 16.58 38.94
CA GLU A 1036 23.16 18.00 38.61
C GLU A 1036 23.98 18.31 37.36
N THR A 1037 25.14 17.66 37.17
CA THR A 1037 25.95 17.79 35.95
C THR A 1037 25.16 17.37 34.72
N GLY A 1038 24.59 16.15 34.71
CA GLY A 1038 23.89 15.65 33.53
C GLY A 1038 22.58 16.40 33.23
N ARG A 1039 21.83 16.82 34.27
CA ARG A 1039 20.66 17.69 34.05
C ARG A 1039 21.05 19.00 33.38
N ARG A 1040 22.17 19.62 33.79
CA ARG A 1040 22.66 20.84 33.16
C ARG A 1040 23.10 20.63 31.72
N VAL A 1041 23.75 19.50 31.43
CA VAL A 1041 24.12 19.10 30.06
C VAL A 1041 22.87 19.01 29.18
N ILE A 1042 21.80 18.36 29.66
CA ILE A 1042 20.53 18.26 28.94
C ILE A 1042 19.90 19.64 28.72
N ASP A 1043 19.79 20.45 29.78
CA ASP A 1043 19.14 21.76 29.71
C ASP A 1043 19.87 22.75 28.78
N ASP A 1044 21.21 22.68 28.69
CA ASP A 1044 22.03 23.60 27.88
C ASP A 1044 22.22 23.14 26.42
N LEU A 1045 22.25 21.81 26.17
CA LEU A 1045 22.42 21.26 24.81
C LEU A 1045 21.08 21.09 24.08
N LEU A 1046 20.00 20.72 24.78
CA LEU A 1046 18.71 20.43 24.16
C LEU A 1046 17.70 21.55 24.40
N ALA A 1047 17.34 22.27 23.34
CA ALA A 1047 16.29 23.29 23.35
C ALA A 1047 14.91 22.68 23.02
N GLY A 1048 14.44 21.73 23.86
CA GLY A 1048 13.18 21.01 23.65
C GLY A 1048 13.39 19.50 23.47
N GLN A 1049 12.50 18.84 22.72
CA GLN A 1049 12.65 17.41 22.41
C GLN A 1049 13.69 17.20 21.31
N PRO A 1050 14.58 16.19 21.46
CA PRO A 1050 15.63 15.93 20.48
C PRO A 1050 15.05 15.36 19.18
N SER A 1051 15.72 15.63 18.06
CA SER A 1051 15.35 15.13 16.72
C SER A 1051 15.65 13.64 16.55
N ASP A 1052 16.66 13.14 17.26
CA ASP A 1052 16.97 11.72 17.40
C ASP A 1052 16.96 11.32 18.88
N ASP A 1053 17.09 10.03 19.18
CA ASP A 1053 17.28 9.59 20.56
C ASP A 1053 18.60 10.16 21.10
N ALA A 1054 18.61 10.48 22.39
CA ALA A 1054 19.80 11.02 23.04
C ALA A 1054 20.09 10.24 24.32
N ALA A 1055 21.26 9.60 24.37
CA ALA A 1055 21.80 8.94 25.54
C ALA A 1055 23.00 9.70 26.10
N LEU A 1056 23.08 9.78 27.43
CA LEU A 1056 24.22 10.32 28.15
C LEU A 1056 24.56 9.40 29.33
N LEU A 1057 25.79 8.93 29.39
CA LEU A 1057 26.35 8.16 30.51
C LEU A 1057 27.56 8.90 31.08
N LEU A 1058 27.44 9.33 32.34
CA LEU A 1058 28.50 9.97 33.09
C LEU A 1058 29.08 8.98 34.12
N ALA A 1059 30.40 8.84 34.16
CA ALA A 1059 31.09 7.99 35.10
C ALA A 1059 32.27 8.74 35.75
N ARG A 1060 32.27 8.86 37.08
CA ARG A 1060 33.38 9.45 37.85
C ARG A 1060 34.27 8.36 38.43
N THR A 1061 35.56 8.42 38.15
CA THR A 1061 36.56 7.45 38.59
C THR A 1061 36.76 7.50 40.10
N ARG A 1062 36.88 6.31 40.70
CA ARG A 1062 37.28 6.09 42.08
C ARG A 1062 38.47 5.14 42.09
N VAL A 1063 39.35 5.30 43.06
CA VAL A 1063 40.50 4.42 43.23
C VAL A 1063 40.25 3.49 44.39
N LEU A 1064 40.57 2.21 44.21
CA LEU A 1064 40.49 1.27 45.32
C LEU A 1064 41.66 1.54 46.27
N ALA A 1065 41.37 1.80 47.54
CA ALA A 1065 42.38 2.13 48.54
C ALA A 1065 43.47 1.06 48.59
N TRP A 1066 44.74 1.48 48.70
CA TRP A 1066 45.90 0.58 48.75
C TRP A 1066 45.80 -0.44 49.90
N GLU A 1067 45.12 -0.09 50.99
CA GLU A 1067 44.84 -0.98 52.13
C GLU A 1067 43.95 -2.17 51.78
N ARG A 1068 43.28 -2.14 50.61
CA ARG A 1068 42.37 -3.19 50.13
C ARG A 1068 42.96 -4.03 49.01
N VAL A 1069 44.20 -3.77 48.60
CA VAL A 1069 44.89 -4.51 47.54
C VAL A 1069 46.29 -4.87 48.00
N VAL A 1070 46.66 -6.13 47.90
CA VAL A 1070 48.04 -6.58 48.12
C VAL A 1070 48.48 -7.46 46.96
N SER A 1071 49.75 -7.33 46.56
CA SER A 1071 50.36 -8.13 45.50
C SER A 1071 51.73 -8.62 45.93
N TRP A 1072 52.04 -9.87 45.64
CA TRP A 1072 53.32 -10.50 45.95
C TRP A 1072 53.88 -11.20 44.72
N ASP A 1073 55.13 -10.86 44.36
CA ASP A 1073 55.88 -11.59 43.35
C ASP A 1073 56.47 -12.87 43.98
N LEU A 1074 56.14 -14.01 43.38
CA LEU A 1074 56.50 -15.33 43.88
C LEU A 1074 57.62 -15.93 43.00
N PRO A 1075 58.65 -16.55 43.60
CA PRO A 1075 59.64 -17.28 42.83
C PRO A 1075 59.02 -18.55 42.24
N SER A 1076 59.53 -19.00 41.08
CA SER A 1076 59.05 -20.21 40.40
C SER A 1076 59.45 -21.54 41.07
N ASP A 1077 59.82 -21.52 42.35
CA ASP A 1077 60.16 -22.70 43.15
C ASP A 1077 58.88 -23.28 43.79
N PRO A 1078 58.58 -24.59 43.67
CA PRO A 1078 57.48 -25.25 44.37
C PRO A 1078 57.39 -24.94 45.89
N ALA A 1079 58.50 -24.63 46.56
CA ALA A 1079 58.51 -24.19 47.96
C ALA A 1079 57.72 -22.88 48.20
N ALA A 1080 57.56 -22.04 47.18
CA ALA A 1080 56.84 -20.78 47.24
C ALA A 1080 55.34 -20.93 47.52
N VAL A 1081 54.73 -22.09 47.21
CA VAL A 1081 53.29 -22.34 47.43
C VAL A 1081 52.94 -22.25 48.92
N ALA A 1082 53.77 -22.82 49.80
CA ALA A 1082 53.54 -22.76 51.25
C ALA A 1082 53.67 -21.33 51.79
N HIS A 1083 54.61 -20.56 51.23
CA HIS A 1083 54.77 -19.15 51.56
C HIS A 1083 53.56 -18.32 51.10
N ALA A 1084 53.08 -18.52 49.87
CA ALA A 1084 51.91 -17.85 49.31
C ALA A 1084 50.63 -18.08 50.15
N ARG A 1085 50.41 -19.31 50.62
CA ARG A 1085 49.31 -19.61 51.57
C ARG A 1085 49.45 -18.81 52.87
N THR A 1086 50.66 -18.78 53.44
CA THR A 1086 50.92 -18.06 54.69
C THR A 1086 50.64 -16.56 54.54
N LEU A 1087 51.10 -15.95 53.44
CA LEU A 1087 50.85 -14.54 53.10
C LEU A 1087 49.35 -14.25 52.95
N ALA A 1088 48.61 -15.09 52.24
CA ALA A 1088 47.17 -14.94 52.06
C ALA A 1088 46.41 -15.02 53.39
N VAL A 1089 46.72 -16.02 54.24
CA VAL A 1089 46.09 -16.21 55.56
C VAL A 1089 46.37 -15.01 56.47
N GLN A 1090 47.61 -14.51 56.50
CA GLN A 1090 47.98 -13.32 57.26
C GLN A 1090 47.18 -12.10 56.80
N GLN A 1091 47.11 -11.86 55.49
CA GLN A 1091 46.36 -10.72 54.95
C GLN A 1091 44.86 -10.78 55.27
N LEU A 1092 44.24 -11.96 55.18
CA LEU A 1092 42.82 -12.12 55.53
C LEU A 1092 42.55 -11.84 57.01
N THR A 1093 43.51 -12.19 57.87
CA THR A 1093 43.44 -11.87 59.30
C THR A 1093 43.56 -10.37 59.53
N GLU A 1094 44.48 -9.70 58.84
CA GLU A 1094 44.63 -8.23 58.88
C GLU A 1094 43.39 -7.49 58.36
N TRP A 1095 42.75 -8.03 57.31
CA TRP A 1095 41.50 -7.49 56.78
C TRP A 1095 40.26 -7.86 57.62
N GLY A 1096 40.41 -8.69 58.64
CA GLY A 1096 39.31 -9.07 59.54
C GLY A 1096 38.26 -9.95 58.86
N ILE A 1097 38.66 -10.83 57.95
CA ILE A 1097 37.78 -11.79 57.25
C ILE A 1097 38.25 -13.25 57.43
N PRO A 1098 38.39 -13.75 58.68
CA PRO A 1098 38.93 -15.08 58.97
C PRO A 1098 38.06 -16.23 58.45
N ASP A 1099 36.76 -15.99 58.23
CA ASP A 1099 35.83 -17.02 57.76
C ASP A 1099 36.18 -17.56 56.37
N LEU A 1100 36.87 -16.76 55.54
CA LEU A 1100 37.31 -17.18 54.21
C LEU A 1100 38.66 -17.90 54.22
N THR A 1101 39.42 -17.84 55.32
CA THR A 1101 40.81 -18.31 55.42
C THR A 1101 41.01 -19.71 54.85
N PHE A 1102 40.23 -20.71 55.28
CA PHE A 1102 40.37 -22.10 54.82
C PHE A 1102 40.14 -22.22 53.30
N THR A 1103 39.10 -21.56 52.79
CA THR A 1103 38.74 -21.64 51.37
C THR A 1103 39.71 -20.89 50.46
N THR A 1104 40.14 -19.68 50.87
CA THR A 1104 41.13 -18.91 50.12
C THR A 1104 42.50 -19.58 50.15
N GLU A 1105 42.89 -20.19 51.29
CA GLU A 1105 44.14 -20.94 51.39
C GLU A 1105 44.21 -22.07 50.35
N LEU A 1106 43.12 -22.85 50.21
CA LEU A 1106 43.02 -23.91 49.20
C LEU A 1106 43.06 -23.35 47.78
N ILE A 1107 42.31 -22.27 47.51
CA ILE A 1107 42.31 -21.61 46.19
C ILE A 1107 43.72 -21.13 45.82
N VAL A 1108 44.40 -20.41 46.72
CA VAL A 1108 45.77 -19.92 46.52
C VAL A 1108 46.72 -21.09 46.30
N SER A 1109 46.60 -22.16 47.08
CA SER A 1109 47.42 -23.37 46.92
C SER A 1109 47.30 -23.94 45.52
N GLU A 1110 46.08 -24.13 45.02
CA GLU A 1110 45.84 -24.74 43.70
C GLU A 1110 46.22 -23.81 42.55
N LEU A 1111 45.90 -22.52 42.63
CA LEU A 1111 46.21 -21.55 41.58
C LEU A 1111 47.71 -21.31 41.44
N VAL A 1112 48.42 -21.09 42.56
CA VAL A 1112 49.89 -20.87 42.55
C VAL A 1112 50.63 -22.15 42.14
N THR A 1113 50.18 -23.33 42.60
CA THR A 1113 50.78 -24.61 42.15
C THR A 1113 50.63 -24.80 40.65
N ASN A 1114 49.45 -24.48 40.09
CA ASN A 1114 49.23 -24.57 38.64
C ASN A 1114 50.12 -23.57 37.86
N ALA A 1115 50.25 -22.33 38.34
CA ALA A 1115 51.12 -21.34 37.73
C ALA A 1115 52.59 -21.80 37.72
N ILE A 1116 53.11 -22.28 38.86
CA ILE A 1116 54.51 -22.74 38.97
C ILE A 1116 54.76 -24.00 38.12
N ARG A 1117 53.80 -24.93 38.05
CA ARG A 1117 53.99 -26.21 37.35
C ARG A 1117 53.85 -26.10 35.82
N HIS A 1118 53.02 -25.17 35.36
CA HIS A 1118 52.58 -25.15 33.95
C HIS A 1118 52.90 -23.86 33.21
N ALA A 1119 53.42 -22.82 33.87
CA ALA A 1119 53.85 -21.58 33.24
C ALA A 1119 55.35 -21.31 33.44
N ILE A 1120 55.92 -20.46 32.59
CA ILE A 1120 57.32 -20.01 32.65
C ILE A 1120 57.30 -18.48 32.62
N GLY A 1121 57.80 -17.83 33.67
CA GLY A 1121 57.79 -16.37 33.83
C GLY A 1121 57.51 -15.95 35.28
N PRO A 1122 57.49 -14.65 35.61
CA PRO A 1122 57.17 -14.19 36.96
C PRO A 1122 55.73 -14.58 37.34
N VAL A 1123 55.56 -15.17 38.51
CA VAL A 1123 54.24 -15.52 39.08
C VAL A 1123 53.89 -14.46 40.11
N CYS A 1124 52.72 -13.84 40.01
CA CYS A 1124 52.25 -12.84 40.97
C CYS A 1124 50.95 -13.31 41.61
N LEU A 1125 50.84 -13.25 42.93
CA LEU A 1125 49.60 -13.45 43.68
C LEU A 1125 49.09 -12.09 44.13
N ARG A 1126 47.83 -11.78 43.81
CA ARG A 1126 47.15 -10.56 44.23
C ARG A 1126 45.83 -10.86 44.91
N LEU A 1127 45.59 -10.23 46.05
CA LEU A 1127 44.30 -10.24 46.74
C LEU A 1127 43.70 -8.84 46.70
N ILE A 1128 42.39 -8.77 46.46
CA ILE A 1128 41.62 -7.52 46.37
C ILE A 1128 40.37 -7.67 47.23
N ARG A 1129 40.16 -6.74 48.16
CA ARG A 1129 38.96 -6.64 48.99
C ARG A 1129 38.01 -5.58 48.45
N ASP A 1130 36.89 -6.01 47.88
CA ASP A 1130 35.81 -5.16 47.41
C ASP A 1130 34.46 -5.57 48.05
N ARG A 1131 33.37 -5.74 47.27
CA ARG A 1131 32.11 -6.35 47.71
C ARG A 1131 32.27 -7.85 48.02
N GLY A 1132 33.32 -8.45 47.47
CA GLY A 1132 33.80 -9.80 47.76
C GLY A 1132 35.32 -9.80 47.90
N LEU A 1133 35.89 -10.97 48.19
CA LEU A 1133 37.32 -11.21 48.14
C LEU A 1133 37.69 -11.76 46.77
N ILE A 1134 38.52 -11.04 46.02
CA ILE A 1134 39.02 -11.47 44.72
C ILE A 1134 40.48 -11.93 44.90
N CYS A 1135 40.79 -13.13 44.42
CA CYS A 1135 42.14 -13.67 44.37
C CYS A 1135 42.56 -13.86 42.91
N GLU A 1136 43.63 -13.17 42.50
CA GLU A 1136 44.21 -13.22 41.16
C GLU A 1136 45.62 -13.83 41.21
N VAL A 1137 45.91 -14.79 40.32
CA VAL A 1137 47.26 -15.32 40.10
C VAL A 1137 47.62 -15.10 38.63
N SER A 1138 48.67 -14.31 38.39
CA SER A 1138 49.16 -14.02 37.04
C SER A 1138 50.44 -14.79 36.71
N ASP A 1139 50.57 -15.22 35.46
CA ASP A 1139 51.77 -15.85 34.92
C ASP A 1139 51.98 -15.45 33.44
N ALA A 1140 53.16 -15.73 32.88
CA ALA A 1140 53.48 -15.33 31.49
C ALA A 1140 53.06 -16.38 30.42
N SER A 1141 52.25 -17.37 30.77
CA SER A 1141 51.71 -18.35 29.81
C SER A 1141 50.46 -17.81 29.12
N SER A 1142 50.38 -18.00 27.80
CA SER A 1142 49.19 -17.72 26.99
C SER A 1142 48.22 -18.93 26.89
N THR A 1143 48.51 -20.04 27.57
CA THR A 1143 47.70 -21.27 27.42
C THR A 1143 46.53 -21.31 28.39
N SER A 1144 45.31 -21.51 27.86
CA SER A 1144 44.09 -21.62 28.68
C SER A 1144 44.09 -22.87 29.58
N PRO A 1145 43.88 -22.72 30.89
CA PRO A 1145 43.71 -23.86 31.79
C PRO A 1145 42.36 -24.55 31.56
N ARG A 1146 42.36 -25.85 31.26
CA ARG A 1146 41.12 -26.65 31.10
C ARG A 1146 40.75 -27.35 32.39
N LEU A 1147 39.50 -27.17 32.83
CA LEU A 1147 38.93 -27.95 33.93
C LEU A 1147 38.79 -29.42 33.51
N ARG A 1148 39.41 -30.34 34.27
CA ARG A 1148 39.38 -31.77 34.00
C ARG A 1148 38.52 -32.47 35.04
N HIS A 1149 37.65 -33.40 34.59
CA HIS A 1149 36.94 -34.31 35.48
C HIS A 1149 37.85 -35.50 35.77
N ALA A 1150 38.73 -35.35 36.76
CA ALA A 1150 39.65 -36.39 37.19
C ALA A 1150 38.88 -37.59 37.77
N ARG A 1151 39.24 -38.81 37.39
CA ARG A 1151 38.66 -40.05 37.96
C ARG A 1151 39.13 -40.22 39.41
N THR A 1152 38.43 -41.06 40.17
CA THR A 1152 38.75 -41.32 41.59
C THR A 1152 40.19 -41.81 41.81
N THR A 1153 40.82 -42.42 40.79
CA THR A 1153 42.20 -42.94 40.79
C THR A 1153 43.27 -41.98 40.28
N ASP A 1154 42.91 -40.81 39.74
CA ASP A 1154 43.88 -39.87 39.16
C ASP A 1154 44.56 -39.03 40.27
N GLU A 1155 45.89 -39.06 40.31
CA GLU A 1155 46.73 -38.31 41.28
C GLU A 1155 46.89 -36.81 40.94
N GLY A 1156 46.31 -36.33 39.82
CA GLY A 1156 46.38 -34.93 39.40
C GLY A 1156 45.16 -34.47 38.60
N GLY A 1157 45.05 -33.15 38.37
CA GLY A 1157 43.98 -32.57 37.54
C GLY A 1157 42.70 -32.19 38.29
N ARG A 1158 42.70 -32.19 39.62
CA ARG A 1158 41.55 -31.79 40.48
C ARG A 1158 41.56 -30.31 40.90
N GLY A 1159 42.70 -29.62 40.78
CA GLY A 1159 42.87 -28.29 41.36
C GLY A 1159 41.85 -27.24 40.93
N LEU A 1160 41.60 -27.11 39.63
CA LEU A 1160 40.59 -26.16 39.13
C LEU A 1160 39.15 -26.59 39.45
N LEU A 1161 38.89 -27.88 39.66
CA LEU A 1161 37.58 -28.36 40.12
C LEU A 1161 37.33 -27.95 41.57
N ILE A 1162 38.36 -28.02 42.42
CA ILE A 1162 38.30 -27.54 43.81
C ILE A 1162 38.07 -26.02 43.82
N VAL A 1163 38.83 -25.28 43.04
CA VAL A 1163 38.64 -23.81 42.88
C VAL A 1163 37.22 -23.48 42.45
N ALA A 1164 36.68 -24.20 41.46
CA ALA A 1164 35.32 -23.98 40.96
C ALA A 1164 34.21 -24.28 41.99
N GLN A 1165 34.46 -25.16 42.97
CA GLN A 1165 33.52 -25.47 44.06
C GLN A 1165 33.61 -24.49 45.22
N LEU A 1166 34.77 -23.84 45.42
CA LEU A 1166 35.03 -22.94 46.54
C LEU A 1166 34.83 -21.45 46.20
N ALA A 1167 34.91 -21.08 44.92
CA ALA A 1167 34.69 -19.72 44.45
C ALA A 1167 33.24 -19.51 43.98
N HIS A 1168 32.69 -18.32 44.22
CA HIS A 1168 31.38 -17.92 43.69
C HIS A 1168 31.46 -17.67 42.18
N ARG A 1169 32.55 -17.03 41.73
CA ARG A 1169 32.91 -16.88 40.31
C ARG A 1169 34.40 -17.13 40.15
N TRP A 1170 34.80 -17.66 39.01
CA TRP A 1170 36.20 -17.77 38.64
C TRP A 1170 36.34 -17.72 37.12
N GLY A 1171 37.52 -17.34 36.64
CA GLY A 1171 37.76 -17.20 35.22
C GLY A 1171 39.24 -17.03 34.90
N THR A 1172 39.53 -16.88 33.60
CA THR A 1172 40.86 -16.55 33.10
C THR A 1172 40.76 -15.29 32.26
N ARG A 1173 41.63 -14.33 32.53
CA ARG A 1173 41.81 -13.09 31.79
C ARG A 1173 43.15 -13.14 31.07
N TYR A 1174 43.20 -12.76 29.79
CA TYR A 1174 44.46 -12.67 29.06
C TYR A 1174 45.00 -11.25 29.13
N THR A 1175 46.32 -11.14 29.19
CA THR A 1175 47.05 -9.87 29.06
C THR A 1175 48.00 -9.97 27.89
N THR A 1176 48.55 -8.84 27.44
CA THR A 1176 49.52 -8.80 26.34
C THR A 1176 50.79 -9.62 26.61
N THR A 1177 51.08 -9.92 27.88
CA THR A 1177 52.30 -10.60 28.33
C THR A 1177 52.05 -11.95 29.02
N GLY A 1178 50.79 -12.40 29.13
CA GLY A 1178 50.46 -13.60 29.88
C GLY A 1178 48.97 -13.78 30.15
N LYS A 1179 48.64 -14.37 31.29
CA LYS A 1179 47.27 -14.57 31.75
C LYS A 1179 47.13 -14.36 33.25
N ILE A 1180 45.90 -14.14 33.68
CA ILE A 1180 45.50 -13.98 35.07
C ILE A 1180 44.34 -14.93 35.33
N ILE A 1181 44.53 -15.89 36.24
CA ILE A 1181 43.44 -16.72 36.75
C ILE A 1181 42.89 -16.04 38.00
N TRP A 1182 41.59 -15.77 38.02
CA TRP A 1182 40.95 -15.05 39.11
C TRP A 1182 39.80 -15.84 39.70
N THR A 1183 39.54 -15.57 40.98
CA THR A 1183 38.42 -16.14 41.74
C THR A 1183 37.79 -15.05 42.58
N GLU A 1184 36.49 -15.16 42.83
CA GLU A 1184 35.72 -14.24 43.65
C GLU A 1184 34.96 -15.06 44.70
N GLN A 1185 35.13 -14.68 45.96
CA GLN A 1185 34.44 -15.26 47.10
C GLN A 1185 33.56 -14.19 47.75
N VAL A 1186 32.34 -14.56 48.11
CA VAL A 1186 31.42 -13.66 48.82
C VAL A 1186 31.92 -13.51 50.25
N VAL A 1187 32.11 -12.27 50.71
CA VAL A 1187 32.40 -12.01 52.13
C VAL A 1187 31.07 -12.10 52.89
N PRO A 1188 30.93 -13.01 53.88
CA PRO A 1188 29.73 -13.07 54.70
C PRO A 1188 29.48 -11.71 55.36
N ALA A 1189 28.27 -11.16 55.21
CA ALA A 1189 27.92 -9.92 55.91
C ALA A 1189 27.89 -10.19 57.42
N ASP A 1190 28.49 -9.28 58.22
CA ASP A 1190 28.36 -9.28 59.67
C ASP A 1190 26.86 -9.37 60.03
N THR A 1191 26.46 -10.51 60.58
CA THR A 1191 25.09 -10.78 61.00
C THR A 1191 24.88 -10.12 62.35
N ASP A 1192 24.75 -8.79 62.38
CA ASP A 1192 24.23 -8.11 63.58
C ASP A 1192 23.72 -6.68 63.29
N VAL A 1193 22.59 -6.56 62.58
CA VAL A 1193 21.61 -5.46 62.80
C VAL A 1193 20.18 -5.96 62.46
N PRO A 1194 19.19 -5.88 63.38
CA PRO A 1194 17.79 -6.22 63.08
C PRO A 1194 17.16 -5.18 62.15
N GLY A 1195 16.53 -5.63 61.06
CA GLY A 1195 15.96 -4.73 60.04
C GLY A 1195 14.82 -3.84 60.54
N PRO A 1196 14.66 -2.62 59.97
CA PRO A 1196 13.49 -1.80 60.24
C PRO A 1196 12.27 -2.37 59.50
N SER A 1197 11.17 -2.43 60.23
CA SER A 1197 9.81 -2.76 59.79
C SER A 1197 9.39 -2.09 58.49
N GLY A 1198 8.81 -2.88 57.59
CA GLY A 1198 8.46 -2.48 56.23
C GLY A 1198 7.34 -1.45 56.11
N ASN A 1199 7.27 -0.91 54.89
CA ASN A 1199 6.06 -0.41 54.23
C ASN A 1199 6.13 -0.77 52.75
#